data_AF-A0A1M7M2W0-F1
#
_entry.id   AF-A0A1M7M2W0-F1
#
_cell.length_a   1.000
_cell.length_b   1.000
_cell.length_c   1.000
_cell.angle_alpha   90.00
_cell.angle_beta   90.00
_cell.angle_gamma   90.00
#
_symmetry.space_group_name_H-M   'P 1'
#
loop_
_entity.id
_entity.type
_entity.pdbx_description
1 polymer ?
#
loop_
_entity_poly.entity_id
_entity_poly.type
_entity_poly.pdbx_seq_one_letter_code
_entity_poly.pdbx_strand_id
1 'polypeptide(L)'
;MRWMTLLLLLSFKLHAQQPALIPQPQTLQWQQGAFPLTKAVNIYFDTTFAGTAGYLQQWLQGKGINAVLLAGVADNGTGISLKKNKNITNSEGYTLRVTPAIIVITAATDHGMFNGSSTLRQLLLGDGFAACEITDNPAFPWRGYMVDVGRNYQSMPLLKQQIDKMADYKLNVFQFHFTEDIAWRWQVPGFPALTADSNIIRNKGKYYTSADIHELIRYCADRHILFVPEIDMPGHSAAFKRAMGFDMQSDSGMHYLRQIVTLFIKEFNLPFLHIGGDEVKITNKTFLPEMIRMINEQGVQTIGWDPGGNIPASTIHQLWMRDAPATANTRYLDSRHLYLNHMDPLESVTTIFQRRIGDRLKADQNVLGGIICLWHDRKVATEKDLLTMNPVYPAMLAFAERSWHGGGTDGWKANLDVHDPAMMKEFNDFEKRLLTHQQLYFKGLPFAYQPQQTKWKLTGTDKRGKVILTLPAQGGTVVLQHFWHPLVKGLLPEGADTLQWTATASFYADQDTLLPVWIGFNNLSRSYFSDSPEAGMWDNKGSNVTVNGLPMAPPQWQHAGHKGKGEFPLTDEGYEYRSPAMVPFHKGANEVVMYLPRPVAKSADWQNPVKWMYTFVPLQQPAFALSDYFTDHMVLQRDKPMQIFGTGLPGTALRVRFGNRSVVAKVQADGSWMAVLPAFAADTVAKVLSVTDGKRVISCYDVLVGDVWVCAGQSNMEFTLAEEAHVKEAAPNKQLRLMQRQKNTSTYNVPYQVSDTIFLHPANYYSGSWKVADIAAARPFSAVGFYFGEMLQHTLHVPVGLINVAVGGSPCEAWIREAAGKESSVKAVFSGNWLSNPALEPWCIQRGHENLDTLLAMKVPLPANATGYRHPFQPGFLYDAAIAPLTAMQVKGIIWYQGESNALSEPRVQQHGQLFPLMVADWRAQWHSPELPFYFCQLSGISTEKGYKSAYWPLFRAQQLRLSDSIPFSGMAVTSDVGHPTDVHPTDKQTVGRRLARVALARTYGYGILYKGPVPEKAILQGDTAYLSFNKGEQITTADHQPLRGFTLKNGNKLTGMISGNVIKLPVPAGTSVIYYGWSPFTDANLVNEDELPASTMEIVLQK
;
A
#
# COMPACT_ATOMS: atom_id res chain seq x y z
N MET A 1 -50.98 -27.57 22.83
CA MET A 1 -51.17 -26.12 23.09
C MET A 1 -50.22 -25.66 24.20
N ARG A 2 -48.91 -25.54 23.94
CA ARG A 2 -47.89 -24.93 24.86
C ARG A 2 -46.48 -24.80 24.23
N TRP A 3 -46.38 -24.86 22.90
CA TRP A 3 -45.10 -24.81 22.15
C TRP A 3 -45.11 -23.78 21.01
N MET A 4 -46.02 -22.79 21.06
CA MET A 4 -46.09 -21.70 20.06
C MET A 4 -45.85 -20.30 20.65
N THR A 5 -45.57 -20.18 21.95
CA THR A 5 -45.43 -18.88 22.62
C THR A 5 -44.01 -18.57 23.09
N LEU A 6 -43.04 -19.48 22.90
CA LEU A 6 -41.64 -19.28 23.31
C LEU A 6 -40.68 -18.92 22.16
N LEU A 7 -41.15 -18.90 20.91
CA LEU A 7 -40.38 -18.50 19.72
C LEU A 7 -40.63 -17.04 19.27
N LEU A 8 -41.47 -16.31 19.99
CA LEU A 8 -41.80 -14.89 19.73
C LEU A 8 -41.15 -13.90 20.72
N LEU A 9 -40.30 -14.38 21.62
CA LEU A 9 -39.62 -13.56 22.64
C LEU A 9 -38.07 -13.61 22.56
N LEU A 10 -37.51 -14.16 21.48
CA LEU A 10 -36.06 -14.21 21.23
C LEU A 10 -35.58 -13.35 20.05
N SER A 11 -36.48 -12.56 19.46
CA SER A 11 -36.15 -11.42 18.59
C SER A 11 -36.60 -10.14 19.31
N PHE A 12 -35.78 -9.10 19.29
CA PHE A 12 -35.94 -7.82 20.03
C PHE A 12 -35.37 -7.77 21.46
N LYS A 13 -34.09 -8.16 21.61
CA LYS A 13 -33.16 -7.37 22.43
C LYS A 13 -32.17 -6.62 21.52
N LEU A 14 -32.70 -5.79 20.63
CA LEU A 14 -31.99 -4.64 20.05
C LEU A 14 -32.41 -3.42 20.86
N HIS A 15 -31.83 -3.24 22.05
CA HIS A 15 -31.84 -1.89 22.63
C HIS A 15 -30.87 -1.03 21.81
N ALA A 16 -31.47 -0.26 20.88
CA ALA A 16 -31.15 1.13 20.58
C ALA A 16 -29.74 1.48 20.07
N GLN A 17 -29.37 1.07 18.85
CA GLN A 17 -28.47 1.90 18.06
C GLN A 17 -29.29 2.72 17.07
N GLN A 18 -29.41 4.02 17.33
CA GLN A 18 -30.01 4.97 16.39
C GLN A 18 -29.06 5.15 15.19
N PRO A 19 -29.58 5.31 13.96
CA PRO A 19 -28.74 5.59 12.80
C PRO A 19 -27.90 6.85 13.01
N ALA A 20 -26.64 6.81 12.59
CA ALA A 20 -25.80 7.99 12.52
C ALA A 20 -26.17 8.78 11.27
N LEU A 21 -26.55 10.05 11.44
CA LEU A 21 -26.88 10.96 10.33
C LEU A 21 -25.82 12.05 10.22
N ILE A 22 -25.26 12.24 9.02
CA ILE A 22 -24.39 13.37 8.68
C ILE A 22 -24.84 13.92 7.32
N PRO A 23 -25.15 15.21 7.20
CA PRO A 23 -25.27 16.19 8.29
C PRO A 23 -26.40 15.87 9.28
N GLN A 24 -26.26 16.35 10.52
CA GLN A 24 -27.35 16.30 11.50
C GLN A 24 -28.54 17.16 11.03
N PRO A 25 -29.76 16.60 10.96
CA PRO A 25 -30.94 17.37 10.55
C PRO A 25 -31.26 18.52 11.50
N GLN A 26 -31.87 19.59 10.98
CA GLN A 26 -32.34 20.74 11.78
C GLN A 26 -33.32 20.31 12.89
N THR A 27 -34.20 19.36 12.61
CA THR A 27 -35.06 18.73 13.61
C THR A 27 -35.18 17.24 13.33
N LEU A 28 -35.00 16.42 14.36
CA LEU A 28 -35.09 14.96 14.30
C LEU A 28 -35.79 14.46 15.55
N GLN A 29 -36.90 13.73 15.36
CA GLN A 29 -37.61 13.03 16.43
C GLN A 29 -37.64 11.54 16.10
N TRP A 30 -36.99 10.73 16.94
CA TRP A 30 -37.05 9.27 16.81
C TRP A 30 -38.41 8.74 17.25
N GLN A 31 -38.97 7.84 16.47
CA GLN A 31 -40.22 7.15 16.75
C GLN A 31 -39.96 5.67 17.06
N GLN A 32 -40.93 4.98 17.67
CA GLN A 32 -40.79 3.55 17.92
C GLN A 32 -40.99 2.72 16.64
N GLY A 33 -40.13 1.72 16.45
CA GLY A 33 -40.20 0.78 15.33
C GLY A 33 -39.29 1.15 14.15
N ALA A 34 -39.49 0.43 13.04
CA ALA A 34 -38.77 0.62 11.79
C ALA A 34 -39.66 0.20 10.61
N PHE A 35 -39.49 0.85 9.47
CA PHE A 35 -40.04 0.39 8.20
C PHE A 35 -39.26 -0.85 7.73
N PRO A 36 -39.89 -2.02 7.56
CA PRO A 36 -39.19 -3.23 7.12
C PRO A 36 -38.87 -3.17 5.63
N LEU A 37 -37.60 -3.35 5.27
CA LEU A 37 -37.16 -3.44 3.88
C LEU A 37 -37.19 -4.91 3.42
N THR A 38 -38.31 -5.32 2.82
CA THR A 38 -38.47 -6.68 2.26
C THR A 38 -37.85 -6.81 0.87
N LYS A 39 -37.85 -8.01 0.27
CA LYS A 39 -37.32 -8.26 -1.09
C LYS A 39 -37.95 -7.39 -2.19
N ALA A 40 -39.09 -6.75 -1.93
CA ALA A 40 -39.71 -5.80 -2.86
C ALA A 40 -40.23 -4.57 -2.12
N VAL A 41 -40.21 -3.42 -2.80
CA VAL A 41 -40.78 -2.17 -2.29
C VAL A 41 -41.33 -1.33 -3.44
N ASN A 42 -42.49 -0.72 -3.23
CA ASN A 42 -43.05 0.25 -4.16
C ASN A 42 -42.56 1.65 -3.82
N ILE A 43 -42.15 2.41 -4.83
CA ILE A 43 -41.81 3.83 -4.74
C ILE A 43 -42.89 4.60 -5.49
N TYR A 44 -43.80 5.22 -4.75
CA TYR A 44 -44.82 6.13 -5.25
C TYR A 44 -44.19 7.51 -5.41
N PHE A 45 -44.28 8.14 -6.57
CA PHE A 45 -43.69 9.47 -6.77
C PHE A 45 -44.60 10.40 -7.56
N ASP A 46 -44.62 11.67 -7.15
CA ASP A 46 -45.03 12.77 -8.03
C ASP A 46 -44.08 12.81 -9.23
N THR A 47 -44.62 12.89 -10.44
CA THR A 47 -43.85 12.88 -11.69
C THR A 47 -42.78 13.98 -11.76
N THR A 48 -42.90 15.07 -10.99
CA THR A 48 -41.83 16.08 -10.90
C THR A 48 -40.56 15.59 -10.22
N PHE A 49 -40.59 14.43 -9.56
CA PHE A 49 -39.44 13.80 -8.88
C PHE A 49 -38.97 12.51 -9.55
N ALA A 50 -39.24 12.33 -10.85
CA ALA A 50 -38.85 11.13 -11.58
C ALA A 50 -37.34 10.85 -11.51
N GLY A 51 -36.50 11.89 -11.54
CA GLY A 51 -35.05 11.78 -11.41
C GLY A 51 -34.64 11.17 -10.06
N THR A 52 -35.07 11.79 -8.96
CA THR A 52 -34.81 11.26 -7.61
C THR A 52 -35.39 9.86 -7.41
N ALA A 53 -36.61 9.60 -7.91
CA ALA A 53 -37.23 8.28 -7.82
C ALA A 53 -36.39 7.20 -8.51
N GLY A 54 -35.89 7.48 -9.72
CA GLY A 54 -34.99 6.60 -10.45
C GLY A 54 -33.65 6.37 -9.73
N TYR A 55 -33.07 7.43 -9.16
CA TYR A 55 -31.85 7.32 -8.37
C TYR A 55 -32.03 6.43 -7.13
N LEU A 56 -33.12 6.62 -6.39
CA LEU A 56 -33.45 5.80 -5.22
C LEU A 56 -33.73 4.34 -5.61
N GLN A 57 -34.41 4.11 -6.74
CA GLN A 57 -34.64 2.79 -7.30
C GLN A 57 -33.33 2.06 -7.57
N GLN A 58 -32.39 2.71 -8.28
CA GLN A 58 -31.08 2.12 -8.60
C GLN A 58 -30.30 1.78 -7.33
N TRP A 59 -30.31 2.67 -6.32
CA TRP A 59 -29.65 2.41 -5.05
C TRP A 59 -30.24 1.20 -4.31
N LEU A 60 -31.57 1.06 -4.28
CA LEU A 60 -32.26 -0.10 -3.67
C LEU A 60 -31.98 -1.39 -4.45
N GLN A 61 -31.99 -1.35 -5.78
CA GLN A 61 -31.65 -2.49 -6.64
C GLN A 61 -30.20 -2.95 -6.43
N GLY A 62 -29.27 -2.01 -6.24
CA GLY A 62 -27.88 -2.30 -5.87
C GLY A 62 -27.74 -3.05 -4.53
N LYS A 63 -28.77 -3.02 -3.69
CA LYS A 63 -28.89 -3.81 -2.44
C LYS A 63 -29.66 -5.12 -2.60
N GLY A 64 -30.04 -5.49 -3.82
CA GLY A 64 -30.81 -6.69 -4.12
C GLY A 64 -32.31 -6.57 -3.83
N ILE A 65 -32.83 -5.34 -3.68
CA ILE A 65 -34.25 -5.08 -3.45
C ILE A 65 -34.95 -4.81 -4.78
N ASN A 66 -36.06 -5.50 -5.04
CA ASN A 66 -36.90 -5.22 -6.20
C ASN A 66 -37.74 -3.96 -5.95
N ALA A 67 -37.22 -2.81 -6.37
CA ALA A 67 -37.91 -1.53 -6.25
C ALA A 67 -38.73 -1.20 -7.52
N VAL A 68 -40.04 -1.05 -7.36
CA VAL A 68 -40.98 -0.73 -8.46
C VAL A 68 -41.41 0.73 -8.38
N LEU A 69 -41.21 1.48 -9.46
CA LEU A 69 -41.66 2.87 -9.57
C LEU A 69 -43.14 2.92 -9.97
N LEU A 70 -43.95 3.66 -9.22
CA LEU A 70 -45.37 3.87 -9.48
C LEU A 70 -45.68 5.37 -9.48
N ALA A 71 -46.19 5.89 -10.60
CA ALA A 71 -46.59 7.29 -10.69
C ALA A 71 -47.81 7.55 -9.80
N GLY A 72 -47.79 8.65 -9.05
CA GLY A 72 -48.79 9.02 -8.06
C GLY A 72 -48.23 9.04 -6.63
N VAL A 73 -49.02 9.50 -5.68
CA VAL A 73 -48.61 9.63 -4.26
C VAL A 73 -49.48 8.74 -3.37
N ALA A 74 -48.90 8.22 -2.28
CA ALA A 74 -49.60 7.38 -1.33
C ALA A 74 -49.52 7.98 0.08
N ASP A 75 -50.65 8.28 0.70
CA ASP A 75 -50.76 8.72 2.11
C ASP A 75 -50.87 7.56 3.10
N ASN A 76 -51.26 6.39 2.60
CA ASN A 76 -51.52 5.16 3.33
C ASN A 76 -51.08 3.94 2.49
N GLY A 77 -50.91 2.78 3.13
CA GLY A 77 -50.39 1.55 2.49
C GLY A 77 -48.91 1.29 2.80
N THR A 78 -48.26 0.43 2.00
CA THR A 78 -46.86 0.01 2.19
C THR A 78 -45.96 0.47 1.05
N GLY A 79 -44.90 1.22 1.37
CA GLY A 79 -43.91 1.68 0.39
C GLY A 79 -43.20 2.97 0.78
N ILE A 80 -42.52 3.57 -0.20
CA ILE A 80 -41.88 4.88 -0.12
C ILE A 80 -42.70 5.86 -0.97
N SER A 81 -43.10 7.00 -0.43
CA SER A 81 -43.85 8.03 -1.17
C SER A 81 -43.09 9.35 -1.24
N LEU A 82 -42.80 9.81 -2.45
CA LEU A 82 -42.13 11.07 -2.77
C LEU A 82 -43.18 12.11 -3.20
N LYS A 83 -43.44 13.10 -2.35
CA LYS A 83 -44.58 14.01 -2.47
C LYS A 83 -44.18 15.46 -2.64
N LYS A 84 -44.93 16.20 -3.45
CA LYS A 84 -44.70 17.62 -3.65
C LYS A 84 -45.43 18.42 -2.56
N ASN A 85 -44.71 19.33 -1.90
CA ASN A 85 -45.29 20.26 -0.95
C ASN A 85 -44.81 21.68 -1.25
N LYS A 86 -45.71 22.52 -1.77
CA LYS A 86 -45.40 23.92 -2.13
C LYS A 86 -45.22 24.84 -0.91
N ASN A 87 -45.58 24.40 0.30
CA ASN A 87 -45.41 25.19 1.52
C ASN A 87 -43.97 25.17 2.04
N ILE A 88 -43.13 24.25 1.56
CA ILE A 88 -41.69 24.26 1.83
C ILE A 88 -41.06 25.34 0.94
N THR A 89 -40.52 26.39 1.55
CA THR A 89 -40.01 27.56 0.81
C THR A 89 -38.54 27.43 0.41
N ASN A 90 -37.75 26.64 1.15
CA ASN A 90 -36.36 26.37 0.81
C ASN A 90 -36.30 25.31 -0.29
N SER A 91 -35.61 25.62 -1.40
CA SER A 91 -35.51 24.71 -2.56
C SER A 91 -34.81 23.39 -2.25
N GLU A 92 -33.90 23.38 -1.28
CA GLU A 92 -33.14 22.20 -0.85
C GLU A 92 -33.74 21.51 0.39
N GLY A 93 -34.82 22.08 0.95
CA GLY A 93 -35.48 21.60 2.16
C GLY A 93 -36.48 20.46 1.92
N TYR A 94 -36.68 19.64 2.95
CA TYR A 94 -37.61 18.50 2.92
C TYR A 94 -38.17 18.20 4.32
N THR A 95 -39.27 17.45 4.36
CA THR A 95 -39.65 16.68 5.55
C THR A 95 -39.66 15.20 5.23
N LEU A 96 -39.32 14.36 6.21
CA LEU A 96 -39.24 12.92 6.06
C LEU A 96 -39.90 12.26 7.28
N ARG A 97 -40.87 11.39 7.02
CA ARG A 97 -41.56 10.60 8.04
C ARG A 97 -41.39 9.12 7.73
N VAL A 98 -40.79 8.37 8.65
CA VAL A 98 -40.67 6.91 8.58
C VAL A 98 -41.55 6.30 9.65
N THR A 99 -42.46 5.44 9.24
CA THR A 99 -43.29 4.62 10.12
C THR A 99 -43.10 3.15 9.79
N PRO A 100 -43.54 2.20 10.63
CA PRO A 100 -43.50 0.78 10.29
C PRO A 100 -44.28 0.40 9.01
N ALA A 101 -45.22 1.24 8.57
CA ALA A 101 -46.04 0.97 7.38
C ALA A 101 -45.54 1.70 6.13
N ILE A 102 -45.14 2.96 6.24
CA ILE A 102 -44.83 3.82 5.08
C ILE A 102 -43.70 4.80 5.39
N ILE A 103 -42.89 5.10 4.37
CA ILE A 103 -41.95 6.21 4.34
C ILE A 103 -42.54 7.32 3.46
N VAL A 104 -42.60 8.55 3.96
CA VAL A 104 -43.06 9.71 3.20
C VAL A 104 -41.99 10.79 3.22
N ILE A 105 -41.52 11.19 2.05
CA ILE A 105 -40.65 12.35 1.87
C ILE A 105 -41.46 13.43 1.16
N THR A 106 -41.44 14.66 1.68
CA THR A 106 -42.05 15.82 1.01
C THR A 106 -41.02 16.90 0.76
N ALA A 107 -41.05 17.48 -0.45
CA ALA A 107 -40.20 18.59 -0.83
C ALA A 107 -40.90 19.50 -1.85
N ALA A 108 -40.42 20.74 -2.00
CA ALA A 108 -40.92 21.66 -3.03
C ALA A 108 -40.26 21.44 -4.40
N THR A 109 -38.99 21.02 -4.40
CA THR A 109 -38.18 20.79 -5.61
C THR A 109 -37.53 19.41 -5.58
N ASP A 110 -37.05 18.95 -6.73
CA ASP A 110 -36.36 17.66 -6.85
C ASP A 110 -35.05 17.64 -6.04
N HIS A 111 -34.37 18.78 -5.89
CA HIS A 111 -33.17 18.86 -5.03
C HIS A 111 -33.50 18.60 -3.55
N GLY A 112 -34.57 19.22 -3.03
CA GLY A 112 -35.04 18.91 -1.67
C GLY A 112 -35.43 17.43 -1.52
N MET A 113 -36.06 16.85 -2.55
CA MET A 113 -36.41 15.43 -2.57
C MET A 113 -35.17 14.52 -2.56
N PHE A 114 -34.13 14.88 -3.32
CA PHE A 114 -32.86 14.19 -3.35
C PHE A 114 -32.16 14.24 -1.99
N ASN A 115 -32.13 15.40 -1.33
CA ASN A 115 -31.58 15.55 0.03
C ASN A 115 -32.32 14.69 1.05
N GLY A 116 -33.65 14.63 0.98
CA GLY A 116 -34.45 13.74 1.82
C GLY A 116 -34.16 12.27 1.56
N SER A 117 -33.96 11.90 0.30
CA SER A 117 -33.56 10.54 -0.09
C SER A 117 -32.15 10.21 0.40
N SER A 118 -31.20 11.14 0.38
CA SER A 118 -29.87 10.98 0.99
C SER A 118 -29.94 10.72 2.49
N THR A 119 -30.80 11.43 3.22
CA THR A 119 -31.05 11.13 4.64
C THR A 119 -31.68 9.75 4.83
N LEU A 120 -32.67 9.37 4.00
CA LEU A 120 -33.27 8.05 4.05
C LEU A 120 -32.24 6.92 3.92
N ARG A 121 -31.27 7.07 2.99
CA ARG A 121 -30.21 6.08 2.79
C ARG A 121 -29.38 5.84 4.05
N GLN A 122 -29.19 6.87 4.88
CA GLN A 122 -28.45 6.78 6.15
C GLN A 122 -29.30 6.22 7.31
N LEU A 123 -30.64 6.25 7.20
CA LEU A 123 -31.56 5.66 8.19
C LEU A 123 -31.64 4.13 8.12
N LEU A 124 -31.06 3.51 7.09
CA LEU A 124 -31.05 2.07 6.91
C LEU A 124 -30.16 1.40 7.99
N LEU A 125 -30.76 0.58 8.84
CA LEU A 125 -30.08 -0.25 9.83
C LEU A 125 -30.56 -1.69 9.73
N GLY A 126 -29.64 -2.60 9.41
CA GLY A 126 -29.99 -4.00 9.12
C GLY A 126 -30.94 -4.07 7.92
N ASP A 127 -32.10 -4.69 8.13
CA ASP A 127 -33.10 -4.93 7.08
C ASP A 127 -34.27 -3.93 7.12
N GLY A 128 -34.08 -2.72 7.66
CA GLY A 128 -35.14 -1.71 7.75
C GLY A 128 -34.67 -0.27 8.01
N PHE A 129 -35.57 0.69 7.80
CA PHE A 129 -35.31 2.11 8.07
C PHE A 129 -35.89 2.51 9.43
N ALA A 130 -35.08 3.10 10.30
CA ALA A 130 -35.53 3.50 11.64
C ALA A 130 -36.68 4.52 11.57
N ALA A 131 -37.71 4.33 12.39
CA ALA A 131 -38.87 5.23 12.42
C ALA A 131 -38.48 6.59 13.01
N CYS A 132 -38.86 7.66 12.32
CA CYS A 132 -38.53 9.03 12.71
C CYS A 132 -39.42 10.06 12.00
N GLU A 133 -39.37 11.29 12.52
CA GLU A 133 -39.86 12.49 11.85
C GLU A 133 -38.72 13.50 11.75
N ILE A 134 -38.50 14.02 10.55
CA ILE A 134 -37.43 14.95 10.21
C ILE A 134 -38.01 16.14 9.46
N THR A 135 -37.60 17.34 9.86
CA THR A 135 -37.75 18.58 9.09
C THR A 135 -36.37 19.16 8.93
N ASP A 136 -35.95 19.41 7.69
CA ASP A 136 -34.55 19.71 7.41
C ASP A 136 -34.36 20.63 6.22
N ASN A 137 -33.37 21.52 6.34
CA ASN A 137 -32.92 22.46 5.32
C ASN A 137 -31.50 22.94 5.62
N PRO A 138 -30.72 23.34 4.60
CA PRO A 138 -29.36 23.83 4.82
C PRO A 138 -29.34 25.22 5.46
N ALA A 139 -28.31 25.50 6.25
CA ALA A 139 -27.96 26.82 6.77
C ALA A 139 -27.26 27.69 5.73
N PHE A 140 -26.47 27.08 4.83
CA PHE A 140 -25.78 27.76 3.74
C PHE A 140 -26.15 27.16 2.39
N PRO A 141 -26.60 27.96 1.40
CA PRO A 141 -26.93 27.47 0.06
C PRO A 141 -25.70 27.12 -0.79
N TRP A 142 -24.50 27.56 -0.43
CA TRP A 142 -23.27 27.23 -1.15
C TRP A 142 -22.35 26.35 -0.30
N ARG A 143 -22.25 25.06 -0.68
CA ARG A 143 -21.51 24.04 0.08
C ARG A 143 -20.56 23.33 -0.88
N GLY A 144 -19.40 23.96 -1.09
CA GLY A 144 -18.52 23.59 -2.18
C GLY A 144 -17.33 22.72 -1.80
N TYR A 145 -16.87 21.97 -2.81
CA TYR A 145 -15.58 21.29 -2.81
C TYR A 145 -14.85 21.64 -4.11
N MET A 146 -13.61 22.12 -3.98
CA MET A 146 -12.76 22.46 -5.11
C MET A 146 -11.68 21.41 -5.32
N VAL A 147 -11.49 21.00 -6.57
CA VAL A 147 -10.43 20.09 -6.99
C VAL A 147 -9.53 20.77 -8.01
N ASP A 148 -8.24 20.80 -7.70
CA ASP A 148 -7.18 21.17 -8.64
C ASP A 148 -6.74 19.96 -9.48
N VAL A 149 -7.06 20.03 -10.77
CA VAL A 149 -6.59 19.08 -11.79
C VAL A 149 -5.54 19.69 -12.72
N GLY A 150 -5.26 20.98 -12.54
CA GLY A 150 -4.25 21.73 -13.28
C GLY A 150 -2.84 21.25 -12.92
N ARG A 151 -2.48 21.28 -11.62
CA ARG A 151 -1.16 20.82 -11.17
C ARG A 151 -1.00 19.29 -11.26
N ASN A 152 -2.00 18.52 -10.84
CA ASN A 152 -1.98 17.05 -10.94
C ASN A 152 -3.28 16.52 -11.54
N TYR A 153 -3.19 15.80 -12.66
CA TYR A 153 -4.36 15.22 -13.32
C TYR A 153 -5.08 14.20 -12.42
N GLN A 154 -6.41 14.15 -12.51
CA GLN A 154 -7.25 13.11 -11.90
C GLN A 154 -8.15 12.48 -12.95
N SER A 155 -8.27 11.16 -12.91
CA SER A 155 -9.12 10.41 -13.83
C SER A 155 -10.61 10.68 -13.60
N MET A 156 -11.43 10.56 -14.66
CA MET A 156 -12.89 10.67 -14.57
C MET A 156 -13.52 9.77 -13.50
N PRO A 157 -13.10 8.49 -13.33
CA PRO A 157 -13.57 7.65 -12.22
C PRO A 157 -13.27 8.25 -10.84
N LEU A 158 -12.07 8.79 -10.63
CA LEU A 158 -11.68 9.38 -9.34
C LEU A 158 -12.47 10.65 -9.03
N LEU A 159 -12.70 11.51 -10.03
CA LEU A 159 -13.55 12.70 -9.90
C LEU A 159 -15.00 12.33 -9.55
N LYS A 160 -15.58 11.37 -10.28
CA LYS A 160 -16.94 10.87 -10.03
C LYS A 160 -17.10 10.28 -8.64
N GLN A 161 -16.12 9.52 -8.14
CA GLN A 161 -16.13 8.98 -6.78
C GLN A 161 -16.22 10.10 -5.73
N GLN A 162 -15.51 11.20 -5.92
CA GLN A 162 -15.56 12.35 -5.01
C GLN A 162 -16.92 13.05 -5.08
N ILE A 163 -17.47 13.23 -6.28
CA ILE A 163 -18.80 13.83 -6.51
C ILE A 163 -19.91 12.97 -5.89
N ASP A 164 -19.81 11.64 -5.97
CA ASP A 164 -20.74 10.74 -5.28
C ASP A 164 -20.73 10.96 -3.76
N LYS A 165 -19.54 11.16 -3.17
CA LYS A 165 -19.42 11.49 -1.75
C LYS A 165 -19.95 12.88 -1.42
N MET A 166 -19.72 13.88 -2.27
CA MET A 166 -20.37 15.18 -2.08
C MET A 166 -21.90 15.06 -2.00
N ALA A 167 -22.49 14.30 -2.93
CA ALA A 167 -23.94 14.08 -3.00
C ALA A 167 -24.49 13.32 -1.79
N ASP A 168 -23.76 12.29 -1.32
CA ASP A 168 -24.11 11.52 -0.11
C ASP A 168 -24.20 12.39 1.15
N TYR A 169 -23.42 13.48 1.19
CA TYR A 169 -23.31 14.41 2.32
C TYR A 169 -23.87 15.81 2.03
N LYS A 170 -24.70 15.94 0.99
CA LYS A 170 -25.45 17.15 0.64
C LYS A 170 -24.58 18.38 0.32
N LEU A 171 -23.33 18.20 -0.09
CA LEU A 171 -22.57 19.25 -0.78
C LEU A 171 -23.15 19.44 -2.18
N ASN A 172 -23.15 20.68 -2.66
CA ASN A 172 -23.91 21.05 -3.86
C ASN A 172 -23.11 21.90 -4.86
N VAL A 173 -21.82 22.13 -4.64
CA VAL A 173 -20.97 22.85 -5.61
C VAL A 173 -19.65 22.11 -5.82
N PHE A 174 -19.33 21.77 -7.06
CA PHE A 174 -18.05 21.20 -7.45
C PHE A 174 -17.27 22.24 -8.26
N GLN A 175 -16.23 22.81 -7.66
CA GLN A 175 -15.35 23.76 -8.34
C GLN A 175 -14.20 23.00 -9.01
N PHE A 176 -14.09 23.16 -10.33
CA PHE A 176 -13.18 22.42 -11.18
C PHE A 176 -12.08 23.33 -11.71
N HIS A 177 -10.89 23.24 -11.09
CA HIS A 177 -9.74 24.08 -11.42
C HIS A 177 -8.81 23.33 -12.39
N PHE A 178 -8.88 23.68 -13.68
CA PHE A 178 -8.28 22.89 -14.76
C PHE A 178 -7.21 23.64 -15.59
N THR A 179 -6.88 24.88 -15.21
CA THR A 179 -5.87 25.71 -15.86
C THR A 179 -4.82 26.14 -14.85
N GLU A 180 -3.55 26.00 -15.20
CA GLU A 180 -2.46 26.22 -14.26
C GLU A 180 -1.13 26.53 -14.96
N ASP A 181 -0.14 27.00 -14.20
CA ASP A 181 1.23 27.14 -14.67
C ASP A 181 1.80 25.81 -15.17
N ILE A 182 1.39 24.71 -14.54
CA ILE A 182 1.83 23.35 -14.87
C ILE A 182 1.21 22.85 -16.19
N ALA A 183 -0.09 23.08 -16.39
CA ALA A 183 -0.82 22.57 -17.54
C ALA A 183 -2.16 23.27 -17.77
N TRP A 184 -2.55 23.33 -19.03
CA TRP A 184 -3.94 23.60 -19.43
C TRP A 184 -4.61 22.26 -19.74
N ARG A 185 -5.73 21.94 -19.09
CA ARG A 185 -6.32 20.60 -19.15
C ARG A 185 -7.57 20.48 -20.01
N TRP A 186 -8.13 21.55 -20.56
CA TRP A 186 -9.26 21.43 -21.49
C TRP A 186 -8.79 21.43 -22.94
N GLN A 187 -9.16 20.40 -23.70
CA GLN A 187 -8.91 20.35 -25.14
C GLN A 187 -9.82 21.34 -25.87
N VAL A 188 -9.28 22.53 -26.15
CA VAL A 188 -10.03 23.62 -26.79
C VAL A 188 -10.09 23.42 -28.31
N PRO A 189 -11.29 23.35 -28.92
CA PRO A 189 -11.43 23.32 -30.38
C PRO A 189 -10.73 24.52 -31.04
N GLY A 190 -9.88 24.26 -32.04
CA GLY A 190 -9.11 25.29 -32.75
C GLY A 190 -7.81 25.72 -32.06
N PHE A 191 -7.53 25.26 -30.84
CA PHE A 191 -6.30 25.60 -30.10
C PHE A 191 -5.57 24.35 -29.55
N PRO A 192 -5.14 23.42 -30.43
CA PRO A 192 -4.52 22.16 -30.02
C PRO A 192 -3.21 22.33 -29.25
N ALA A 193 -2.54 23.48 -29.41
CA ALA A 193 -1.29 23.81 -28.71
C ALA A 193 -1.45 23.84 -27.18
N LEU A 194 -2.63 24.20 -26.67
CA LEU A 194 -2.89 24.31 -25.22
C LEU A 194 -2.75 22.97 -24.49
N THR A 195 -3.13 21.86 -25.14
CA THR A 195 -3.04 20.50 -24.58
C THR A 195 -1.94 19.65 -25.20
N ALA A 196 -1.04 20.26 -25.98
CA ALA A 196 0.09 19.54 -26.58
C ALA A 196 1.13 19.13 -25.52
N ASP A 197 1.67 17.92 -25.64
CA ASP A 197 2.66 17.36 -24.69
C ASP A 197 3.93 18.21 -24.52
N SER A 198 4.28 19.03 -25.52
CA SER A 198 5.39 19.98 -25.45
C SER A 198 5.15 21.12 -24.47
N ASN A 199 3.89 21.44 -24.14
CA ASN A 199 3.50 22.59 -23.32
C ASN A 199 3.02 22.20 -21.90
N ILE A 200 2.84 20.89 -21.65
CA ILE A 200 2.43 20.31 -20.37
C ILE A 200 3.67 19.84 -19.58
N ILE A 201 3.80 20.28 -18.32
CA ILE A 201 4.94 19.92 -17.46
C ILE A 201 4.69 18.57 -16.75
N ARG A 202 3.49 18.37 -16.18
CA ARG A 202 3.11 17.14 -15.45
C ARG A 202 1.97 16.39 -16.13
N ASN A 203 2.02 15.06 -16.07
CA ASN A 203 1.01 14.18 -16.67
C ASN A 203 0.79 14.47 -18.16
N LYS A 204 1.86 14.40 -18.97
CA LYS A 204 1.79 14.55 -20.44
C LYS A 204 0.76 13.57 -21.03
N GLY A 205 0.05 14.00 -22.06
CA GLY A 205 -1.06 13.27 -22.67
C GLY A 205 -2.33 13.21 -21.82
N LYS A 206 -2.39 13.87 -20.65
CA LYS A 206 -3.56 13.88 -19.78
C LYS A 206 -4.24 15.25 -19.77
N TYR A 207 -5.43 15.27 -20.35
CA TYR A 207 -6.35 16.40 -20.45
C TYR A 207 -7.79 15.86 -20.56
N TYR A 208 -8.77 16.75 -20.53
CA TYR A 208 -10.19 16.46 -20.67
C TYR A 208 -10.68 16.99 -22.02
N THR A 209 -11.36 16.14 -22.76
CA THR A 209 -12.09 16.52 -23.97
C THR A 209 -13.36 17.29 -23.59
N SER A 210 -13.98 17.99 -24.56
CA SER A 210 -15.30 18.58 -24.33
C SER A 210 -16.33 17.52 -23.92
N ALA A 211 -16.22 16.30 -24.45
CA ALA A 211 -17.10 15.18 -24.07
C ALA A 211 -16.93 14.79 -22.59
N ASP A 212 -15.69 14.74 -22.09
CA ASP A 212 -15.40 14.46 -20.68
C ASP A 212 -16.01 15.54 -19.77
N ILE A 213 -15.84 16.83 -20.12
CA ILE A 213 -16.40 17.94 -19.33
C ILE A 213 -17.93 17.93 -19.38
N HIS A 214 -18.56 17.73 -20.54
CA HIS A 214 -20.02 17.54 -20.65
C HIS A 214 -20.51 16.36 -19.82
N GLU A 215 -19.75 15.27 -19.80
CA GLU A 215 -20.06 14.13 -18.95
C GLU A 215 -19.99 14.48 -17.46
N LEU A 216 -18.96 15.21 -17.04
CA LEU A 216 -18.80 15.63 -15.65
C LEU A 216 -19.90 16.61 -15.22
N ILE A 217 -20.26 17.58 -16.06
CA ILE A 217 -21.38 18.52 -15.83
C ILE A 217 -22.68 17.74 -15.62
N ARG A 218 -22.99 16.79 -16.51
CA ARG A 218 -24.19 15.94 -16.38
C ARG A 218 -24.16 15.11 -15.11
N TYR A 219 -23.00 14.49 -14.80
CA TYR A 219 -22.85 13.66 -13.61
C TYR A 219 -23.08 14.44 -12.31
N CYS A 220 -22.61 15.70 -12.26
CA CYS A 220 -22.90 16.64 -11.18
C CYS A 220 -24.40 17.01 -11.16
N ALA A 221 -25.00 17.36 -12.30
CA ALA A 221 -26.40 17.76 -12.39
C ALA A 221 -27.37 16.65 -11.95
N ASP A 222 -27.09 15.39 -12.32
CA ASP A 222 -27.85 14.19 -11.90
C ASP A 222 -27.84 14.00 -10.37
N ARG A 223 -26.96 14.70 -9.65
CA ARG A 223 -26.80 14.68 -8.19
C ARG A 223 -27.10 16.02 -7.53
N HIS A 224 -27.69 16.95 -8.28
CA HIS A 224 -27.94 18.33 -7.86
C HIS A 224 -26.69 19.08 -7.37
N ILE A 225 -25.54 18.76 -7.95
CA ILE A 225 -24.28 19.46 -7.73
C ILE A 225 -24.09 20.45 -8.88
N LEU A 226 -23.89 21.72 -8.54
CA LEU A 226 -23.51 22.77 -9.48
C LEU A 226 -22.04 22.61 -9.86
N PHE A 227 -21.77 22.46 -11.16
CA PHE A 227 -20.43 22.45 -11.70
C PHE A 227 -19.94 23.89 -11.93
N VAL A 228 -18.87 24.30 -11.25
CA VAL A 228 -18.26 25.63 -11.36
C VAL A 228 -16.85 25.50 -11.94
N PRO A 229 -16.66 25.78 -13.24
CA PRO A 229 -15.35 25.72 -13.87
C PRO A 229 -14.51 26.92 -13.48
N GLU A 230 -13.20 26.72 -13.46
CA GLU A 230 -12.23 27.80 -13.26
C GLU A 230 -11.22 27.87 -14.41
N ILE A 231 -11.18 29.03 -15.06
CA ILE A 231 -10.11 29.45 -15.97
C ILE A 231 -9.41 30.60 -15.27
N ASP A 232 -8.30 30.29 -14.62
CA ASP A 232 -7.53 31.29 -13.87
C ASP A 232 -6.87 32.29 -14.83
N MET A 233 -7.06 33.58 -14.55
CA MET A 233 -6.55 34.67 -15.35
C MET A 233 -6.39 35.97 -14.55
N PRO A 234 -5.35 36.79 -14.81
CA PRO A 234 -4.17 36.47 -15.61
C PRO A 234 -3.12 35.64 -14.83
N GLY A 235 -3.39 35.31 -13.56
CA GLY A 235 -2.55 34.45 -12.72
C GLY A 235 -2.49 33.03 -13.26
N HIS A 236 -1.52 32.26 -12.75
CA HIS A 236 -1.41 30.82 -13.01
C HIS A 236 -1.51 30.42 -14.51
N SER A 237 -0.97 31.28 -15.38
CA SER A 237 -1.19 31.22 -16.83
C SER A 237 0.03 30.79 -17.63
N ALA A 238 1.09 30.26 -17.00
CA ALA A 238 2.31 29.90 -17.70
C ALA A 238 2.09 28.80 -18.76
N ALA A 239 1.14 27.88 -18.57
CA ALA A 239 0.81 26.91 -19.62
C ALA A 239 0.21 27.56 -20.87
N PHE A 240 -0.67 28.55 -20.69
CA PHE A 240 -1.19 29.36 -21.79
C PHE A 240 -0.05 30.09 -22.50
N LYS A 241 0.82 30.76 -21.74
CA LYS A 241 1.96 31.50 -22.30
C LYS A 241 2.91 30.61 -23.10
N ARG A 242 3.22 29.40 -22.60
CA ARG A 242 4.04 28.43 -23.34
C ARG A 242 3.37 27.99 -24.64
N ALA A 243 2.07 27.70 -24.59
CA ALA A 243 1.33 27.21 -25.74
C ALA A 243 1.07 28.27 -26.82
N MET A 244 0.76 29.49 -26.40
CA MET A 244 0.32 30.57 -27.28
C MET A 244 1.46 31.52 -27.68
N GLY A 245 2.55 31.56 -26.92
CA GLY A 245 3.73 32.40 -27.19
C GLY A 245 3.62 33.85 -26.69
N PHE A 246 2.53 34.23 -26.03
CA PHE A 246 2.32 35.58 -25.48
C PHE A 246 1.60 35.52 -24.12
N ASP A 247 1.78 36.58 -23.33
CA ASP A 247 1.16 36.74 -22.02
C ASP A 247 -0.34 37.05 -22.14
N MET A 248 -1.19 36.51 -21.25
CA MET A 248 -2.63 36.77 -21.27
C MET A 248 -2.95 38.27 -21.24
N GLN A 249 -2.14 39.08 -20.54
CA GLN A 249 -2.37 40.53 -20.39
C GLN A 249 -1.99 41.35 -21.64
N SER A 250 -1.31 40.77 -22.64
CA SER A 250 -0.96 41.43 -23.90
C SER A 250 -2.16 41.55 -24.84
N ASP A 251 -2.11 42.45 -25.83
CA ASP A 251 -3.20 42.63 -26.81
C ASP A 251 -3.54 41.32 -27.54
N SER A 252 -2.51 40.58 -27.99
CA SER A 252 -2.69 39.24 -28.59
C SER A 252 -3.24 38.23 -27.58
N GLY A 253 -2.73 38.24 -26.34
CA GLY A 253 -3.22 37.39 -25.26
C GLY A 253 -4.70 37.57 -24.97
N MET A 254 -5.12 38.81 -24.78
CA MET A 254 -6.53 39.17 -24.60
C MET A 254 -7.37 38.78 -25.80
N HIS A 255 -6.89 39.01 -27.03
CA HIS A 255 -7.62 38.66 -28.24
C HIS A 255 -7.98 37.16 -28.27
N TYR A 256 -6.99 36.27 -28.08
CA TYR A 256 -7.23 34.83 -28.12
C TYR A 256 -7.92 34.31 -26.86
N LEU A 257 -7.61 34.86 -25.68
CA LEU A 257 -8.29 34.46 -24.45
C LEU A 257 -9.79 34.77 -24.51
N ARG A 258 -10.18 35.94 -25.04
CA ARG A 258 -11.61 36.26 -25.26
C ARG A 258 -12.29 35.25 -26.18
N GLN A 259 -11.60 34.78 -27.23
CA GLN A 259 -12.14 33.73 -28.11
C GLN A 259 -12.31 32.41 -27.35
N ILE A 260 -11.29 31.97 -26.60
CA ILE A 260 -11.33 30.71 -25.83
C ILE A 260 -12.43 30.74 -24.76
N VAL A 261 -12.54 31.83 -24.00
CA VAL A 261 -13.59 32.00 -22.97
C VAL A 261 -14.98 32.06 -23.61
N THR A 262 -15.13 32.75 -24.74
CA THR A 262 -16.40 32.79 -25.48
C THR A 262 -16.78 31.40 -26.02
N LEU A 263 -15.81 30.62 -26.51
CA LEU A 263 -16.03 29.24 -26.91
C LEU A 263 -16.45 28.38 -25.71
N PHE A 264 -15.78 28.54 -24.56
CA PHE A 264 -16.13 27.81 -23.34
C PHE A 264 -17.56 28.08 -22.89
N ILE A 265 -17.96 29.37 -22.82
CA ILE A 265 -19.31 29.78 -22.42
C ILE A 265 -20.36 29.17 -23.37
N LYS A 266 -20.12 29.25 -24.69
CA LYS A 266 -21.03 28.71 -25.70
C LYS A 266 -21.12 27.18 -25.66
N GLU A 267 -20.00 26.51 -25.46
CA GLU A 267 -19.91 25.04 -25.46
C GLU A 267 -20.65 24.44 -24.26
N PHE A 268 -20.44 24.98 -23.05
CA PHE A 268 -20.90 24.34 -21.81
C PHE A 268 -22.14 25.00 -21.19
N ASN A 269 -22.47 26.24 -21.55
CA ASN A 269 -23.68 26.95 -21.11
C ASN A 269 -23.91 26.89 -19.57
N LEU A 270 -22.88 27.27 -18.80
CA LEU A 270 -22.90 27.22 -17.34
C LEU A 270 -23.22 28.60 -16.73
N PRO A 271 -23.92 28.65 -15.59
CA PRO A 271 -24.35 29.92 -14.99
C PRO A 271 -23.22 30.71 -14.30
N PHE A 272 -22.10 30.04 -14.00
CA PHE A 272 -20.95 30.66 -13.33
C PHE A 272 -19.65 30.28 -14.03
N LEU A 273 -18.69 31.21 -14.00
CA LEU A 273 -17.31 30.97 -14.39
C LEU A 273 -16.40 31.61 -13.33
N HIS A 274 -15.56 30.79 -12.70
CA HIS A 274 -14.50 31.30 -11.85
C HIS A 274 -13.34 31.76 -12.73
N ILE A 275 -12.88 32.99 -12.50
CA ILE A 275 -11.83 33.63 -13.32
C ILE A 275 -10.47 33.67 -12.60
N GLY A 276 -10.40 33.13 -11.39
CA GLY A 276 -9.20 33.17 -10.56
C GLY A 276 -8.82 34.59 -10.17
N GLY A 277 -7.63 35.02 -10.58
CA GLY A 277 -7.15 36.41 -10.44
C GLY A 277 -6.24 36.67 -9.25
N ASP A 278 -5.74 35.61 -8.62
CA ASP A 278 -4.81 35.61 -7.50
C ASP A 278 -3.33 35.62 -7.93
N GLU A 279 -2.46 35.88 -6.95
CA GLU A 279 -0.98 35.79 -7.00
C GLU A 279 -0.26 36.45 -8.20
N VAL A 280 -0.93 37.40 -8.89
CA VAL A 280 -0.42 38.01 -10.12
C VAL A 280 -0.29 39.52 -10.02
N LYS A 281 0.77 40.05 -10.63
CA LYS A 281 0.90 41.50 -10.86
C LYS A 281 0.05 41.89 -12.07
N ILE A 282 -0.97 42.73 -11.83
CA ILE A 282 -1.78 43.33 -12.90
C ILE A 282 -0.97 44.44 -13.58
N THR A 283 -0.46 44.14 -14.79
CA THR A 283 0.25 45.09 -15.65
C THR A 283 -0.71 45.82 -16.58
N ASN A 284 -1.73 45.11 -17.07
CA ASN A 284 -2.85 45.68 -17.79
C ASN A 284 -4.05 45.88 -16.85
N LYS A 285 -4.24 47.12 -16.38
CA LYS A 285 -5.32 47.45 -15.42
C LYS A 285 -6.73 47.28 -15.99
N THR A 286 -6.91 47.20 -17.31
CA THR A 286 -8.25 46.98 -17.89
C THR A 286 -8.57 45.50 -18.09
N PHE A 287 -7.57 44.60 -17.99
CA PHE A 287 -7.71 43.17 -18.27
C PHE A 287 -8.88 42.52 -17.52
N LEU A 288 -8.83 42.48 -16.18
CA LEU A 288 -9.86 41.83 -15.37
C LEU A 288 -11.24 42.50 -15.52
N PRO A 289 -11.38 43.83 -15.40
CA PRO A 289 -12.66 44.49 -15.65
C PRO A 289 -13.27 44.20 -17.02
N GLU A 290 -12.46 44.14 -18.09
CA GLU A 290 -12.96 43.84 -19.43
C GLU A 290 -13.38 42.38 -19.60
N MET A 291 -12.57 41.42 -19.12
CA MET A 291 -12.92 40.00 -19.18
C MET A 291 -14.20 39.73 -18.39
N ILE A 292 -14.32 40.31 -17.19
CA ILE A 292 -15.52 40.19 -16.34
C ILE A 292 -16.74 40.78 -17.04
N ARG A 293 -16.61 41.99 -17.61
CA ARG A 293 -17.71 42.61 -18.36
C ARG A 293 -18.14 41.73 -19.52
N MET A 294 -17.20 41.21 -20.31
CA MET A 294 -17.48 40.34 -21.47
C MET A 294 -18.18 39.02 -21.07
N ILE A 295 -17.79 38.42 -19.95
CA ILE A 295 -18.40 37.20 -19.42
C ILE A 295 -19.83 37.50 -18.94
N ASN A 296 -20.01 38.56 -18.15
CA ASN A 296 -21.30 38.98 -17.62
C ASN A 296 -22.29 39.41 -18.72
N GLU A 297 -21.83 40.08 -19.77
CA GLU A 297 -22.66 40.45 -20.93
C GLU A 297 -23.20 39.22 -21.70
N GLN A 298 -22.57 38.06 -21.55
CA GLN A 298 -23.05 36.79 -22.09
C GLN A 298 -23.96 36.03 -21.11
N GLY A 299 -24.36 36.65 -19.99
CA GLY A 299 -25.29 36.08 -19.01
C GLY A 299 -24.66 35.13 -18.00
N VAL A 300 -23.33 35.06 -17.91
CA VAL A 300 -22.60 34.20 -16.96
C VAL A 300 -22.11 35.04 -15.79
N GLN A 301 -22.40 34.63 -14.55
CA GLN A 301 -21.95 35.33 -13.35
C GLN A 301 -20.51 34.97 -13.00
N THR A 302 -19.63 35.97 -12.87
CA THR A 302 -18.23 35.74 -12.48
C THR A 302 -18.06 35.48 -10.98
N ILE A 303 -17.06 34.64 -10.68
CA ILE A 303 -16.48 34.43 -9.33
C ILE A 303 -14.96 34.65 -9.44
N GLY A 304 -14.32 35.23 -8.44
CA GLY A 304 -12.85 35.39 -8.43
C GLY A 304 -12.27 35.42 -7.02
N TRP A 305 -10.99 35.08 -6.90
CA TRP A 305 -10.28 35.01 -5.62
C TRP A 305 -10.10 36.40 -4.99
N ASP A 306 -10.20 36.48 -3.66
CA ASP A 306 -9.91 37.70 -2.88
C ASP A 306 -9.01 37.38 -1.65
N PRO A 307 -7.83 38.04 -1.49
CA PRO A 307 -7.26 39.06 -2.37
C PRO A 307 -6.96 38.54 -3.78
N GLY A 308 -7.34 39.32 -4.78
CA GLY A 308 -7.03 39.10 -6.19
C GLY A 308 -6.63 40.40 -6.87
N GLY A 309 -6.69 40.42 -8.20
CA GLY A 309 -6.53 41.63 -9.00
C GLY A 309 -7.68 42.63 -8.80
N ASN A 310 -7.85 43.57 -9.73
CA ASN A 310 -8.87 44.62 -9.64
C ASN A 310 -10.28 44.14 -10.00
N ILE A 311 -10.83 43.23 -9.19
CA ILE A 311 -12.15 42.62 -9.35
C ILE A 311 -13.26 43.55 -8.80
N PRO A 312 -14.33 43.86 -9.57
CA PRO A 312 -15.44 44.70 -9.12
C PRO A 312 -16.38 43.98 -8.14
N ALA A 313 -17.21 44.74 -7.42
CA ALA A 313 -18.21 44.20 -6.49
C ALA A 313 -19.37 43.44 -7.16
N SER A 314 -19.51 43.53 -8.50
CA SER A 314 -20.47 42.74 -9.27
C SER A 314 -20.06 41.26 -9.43
N THR A 315 -18.80 40.92 -9.15
CA THR A 315 -18.28 39.55 -9.09
C THR A 315 -18.50 38.98 -7.69
N ILE A 316 -18.76 37.68 -7.58
CA ILE A 316 -18.77 36.99 -6.27
C ILE A 316 -17.32 36.77 -5.84
N HIS A 317 -16.95 37.20 -4.64
CA HIS A 317 -15.57 37.10 -4.15
C HIS A 317 -15.37 35.79 -3.39
N GLN A 318 -14.38 34.97 -3.76
CA GLN A 318 -14.01 33.77 -3.01
C GLN A 318 -12.81 34.09 -2.12
N LEU A 319 -13.05 34.21 -0.82
CA LEU A 319 -12.04 34.66 0.14
C LEU A 319 -11.07 33.52 0.46
N TRP A 320 -9.76 33.77 0.35
CA TRP A 320 -8.74 32.76 0.66
C TRP A 320 -7.69 33.18 1.71
N MET A 321 -7.46 34.47 1.96
CA MET A 321 -6.39 34.92 2.89
C MET A 321 -6.71 36.08 3.86
N ARG A 322 -7.54 37.07 3.51
CA ARG A 322 -7.71 38.32 4.32
C ARG A 322 -9.04 38.40 5.08
N ASP A 323 -9.05 39.15 6.18
CA ASP A 323 -10.23 39.60 6.93
C ASP A 323 -10.72 41.01 6.52
N ALA A 324 -10.53 41.39 5.26
CA ALA A 324 -10.86 42.73 4.77
C ALA A 324 -12.39 42.90 4.56
N PRO A 325 -12.94 44.13 4.71
CA PRO A 325 -14.34 44.33 5.02
C PRO A 325 -15.20 43.91 3.84
N ALA A 326 -16.14 43.00 4.09
CA ALA A 326 -17.34 42.92 3.27
C ALA A 326 -17.93 44.33 3.20
N THR A 327 -17.72 45.03 2.08
CA THR A 327 -18.50 46.24 1.83
C THR A 327 -19.96 45.79 1.80
N ALA A 328 -20.91 46.62 2.24
CA ALA A 328 -22.31 46.22 2.39
C ALA A 328 -22.93 45.58 1.13
N ASN A 329 -22.29 45.73 -0.04
CA ASN A 329 -22.78 45.34 -1.35
C ASN A 329 -22.00 44.19 -2.02
N THR A 330 -20.96 43.60 -1.41
CA THR A 330 -20.20 42.49 -2.02
C THR A 330 -20.69 41.12 -1.54
N ARG A 331 -21.01 40.23 -2.48
CA ARG A 331 -21.31 38.82 -2.21
C ARG A 331 -20.03 38.00 -2.17
N TYR A 332 -19.89 37.08 -1.20
CA TYR A 332 -18.68 36.28 -1.05
C TYR A 332 -18.89 34.85 -0.56
N LEU A 333 -17.85 34.04 -0.78
CA LEU A 333 -17.69 32.64 -0.40
C LEU A 333 -16.46 32.49 0.48
N ASP A 334 -16.57 31.74 1.58
CA ASP A 334 -15.46 31.55 2.52
C ASP A 334 -14.65 30.28 2.20
N SER A 335 -13.40 30.47 1.76
CA SER A 335 -12.37 29.43 1.62
C SER A 335 -11.13 29.70 2.49
N ARG A 336 -11.15 30.74 3.33
CA ARG A 336 -10.00 31.16 4.14
C ARG A 336 -9.56 30.02 5.05
N HIS A 337 -8.33 29.53 4.93
CA HIS A 337 -7.82 28.44 5.76
C HIS A 337 -8.61 27.10 5.65
N LEU A 338 -9.37 26.88 4.57
CA LEU A 338 -10.08 25.62 4.28
C LEU A 338 -9.34 24.77 3.22
N TYR A 339 -8.01 24.87 3.23
CA TYR A 339 -7.12 24.26 2.25
C TYR A 339 -6.62 22.92 2.80
N LEU A 340 -7.18 21.82 2.31
CA LEU A 340 -7.00 20.49 2.90
C LEU A 340 -5.55 20.02 2.87
N ASN A 341 -4.81 20.44 1.85
CA ASN A 341 -3.38 20.22 1.64
C ASN A 341 -2.45 20.91 2.65
N HIS A 342 -2.99 21.84 3.44
CA HIS A 342 -2.27 22.43 4.56
C HIS A 342 -2.66 21.82 5.91
N MET A 343 -3.69 20.98 5.98
CA MET A 343 -4.22 20.50 7.26
C MET A 343 -3.64 19.13 7.61
N ASP A 344 -3.36 18.96 8.91
CA ASP A 344 -3.23 17.64 9.48
C ASP A 344 -4.59 16.90 9.43
N PRO A 345 -4.63 15.58 9.18
CA PRO A 345 -5.90 14.90 9.05
C PRO A 345 -6.82 14.95 10.27
N LEU A 346 -6.26 14.89 11.48
CA LEU A 346 -7.04 14.96 12.72
C LEU A 346 -7.47 16.41 13.00
N GLU A 347 -6.56 17.36 12.83
CA GLU A 347 -6.81 18.79 12.93
C GLU A 347 -7.90 19.29 11.96
N SER A 348 -7.95 18.73 10.75
CA SER A 348 -8.90 19.15 9.73
C SER A 348 -10.35 19.07 10.22
N VAL A 349 -10.67 17.98 10.93
CA VAL A 349 -12.01 17.73 11.47
C VAL A 349 -12.30 18.68 12.63
N THR A 350 -11.38 18.85 13.58
CA THR A 350 -11.59 19.72 14.75
C THR A 350 -11.73 21.18 14.35
N THR A 351 -10.93 21.63 13.39
CA THR A 351 -10.93 23.01 12.90
C THR A 351 -12.19 23.32 12.11
N ILE A 352 -12.54 22.48 11.14
CA ILE A 352 -13.72 22.70 10.28
C ILE A 352 -15.00 22.59 11.10
N PHE A 353 -15.10 21.60 11.99
CA PHE A 353 -16.28 21.43 12.83
C PHE A 353 -16.52 22.64 13.72
N GLN A 354 -15.49 23.25 14.31
CA GLN A 354 -15.66 24.41 15.21
C GLN A 354 -15.87 25.75 14.49
N ARG A 355 -15.76 25.78 13.16
CA ARG A 355 -15.72 27.03 12.38
C ARG A 355 -17.10 27.67 12.19
N ARG A 356 -17.16 29.01 12.28
CA ARG A 356 -18.23 29.83 11.69
C ARG A 356 -17.91 30.14 10.23
N ILE A 357 -18.65 29.53 9.30
CA ILE A 357 -18.42 29.76 7.85
C ILE A 357 -18.77 31.20 7.50
N GLY A 358 -17.82 31.92 6.90
CA GLY A 358 -17.97 33.34 6.56
C GLY A 358 -18.27 34.24 7.76
N ASP A 359 -17.85 33.83 8.97
CA ASP A 359 -18.13 34.54 10.22
C ASP A 359 -19.64 34.77 10.45
N ARG A 360 -20.46 33.81 10.00
CA ARG A 360 -21.92 33.78 10.18
C ARG A 360 -22.38 32.46 10.75
N LEU A 361 -23.54 32.48 11.41
CA LEU A 361 -24.22 31.26 11.88
C LEU A 361 -24.97 30.54 10.75
N LYS A 362 -25.42 31.31 9.75
CA LYS A 362 -26.13 30.86 8.54
C LYS A 362 -25.93 31.88 7.42
N ALA A 363 -26.27 31.54 6.19
CA ALA A 363 -26.16 32.45 5.06
C ALA A 363 -27.02 33.71 5.22
N ASP A 364 -26.56 34.79 4.60
CA ASP A 364 -27.28 36.06 4.45
C ASP A 364 -27.18 36.55 2.99
N GLN A 365 -27.56 37.81 2.72
CA GLN A 365 -27.55 38.35 1.36
C GLN A 365 -26.14 38.45 0.76
N ASN A 366 -25.12 38.57 1.61
CA ASN A 366 -23.73 38.75 1.21
C ASN A 366 -22.94 37.44 1.36
N VAL A 367 -23.15 36.67 2.43
CA VAL A 367 -22.43 35.42 2.71
C VAL A 367 -23.22 34.22 2.18
N LEU A 368 -22.75 33.64 1.08
CA LEU A 368 -23.43 32.52 0.43
C LEU A 368 -23.09 31.16 1.04
N GLY A 369 -21.92 31.04 1.65
CA GLY A 369 -21.42 29.78 2.20
C GLY A 369 -19.91 29.66 2.07
N GLY A 370 -19.42 28.45 1.85
CA GLY A 370 -17.98 28.19 1.81
C GLY A 370 -17.59 27.07 0.86
N ILE A 371 -16.29 26.95 0.64
CA ILE A 371 -15.69 25.92 -0.23
C ILE A 371 -14.43 25.41 0.45
N ILE A 372 -14.35 24.09 0.65
CA ILE A 372 -13.10 23.39 1.01
C ILE A 372 -12.28 23.11 -0.25
N CYS A 373 -10.97 23.38 -0.21
CA CYS A 373 -10.12 23.35 -1.39
C CYS A 373 -9.05 22.26 -1.27
N LEU A 374 -8.97 21.39 -2.27
CA LEU A 374 -7.85 20.47 -2.46
C LEU A 374 -6.91 21.03 -3.52
N TRP A 375 -5.90 21.76 -3.08
CA TRP A 375 -4.74 22.11 -3.90
C TRP A 375 -3.67 21.05 -3.78
N HIS A 376 -2.82 20.88 -4.80
CA HIS A 376 -1.65 20.03 -4.65
C HIS A 376 -0.48 20.49 -5.52
N ASP A 377 0.27 21.47 -5.02
CA ASP A 377 1.33 22.12 -5.78
C ASP A 377 2.50 21.16 -6.07
N ARG A 378 2.73 20.19 -5.18
CA ARG A 378 3.71 19.12 -5.41
C ARG A 378 3.20 18.08 -6.41
N LYS A 379 4.10 17.51 -7.18
CA LYS A 379 3.84 16.31 -7.99
C LYS A 379 3.47 15.16 -7.07
N VAL A 380 2.46 14.38 -7.44
CA VAL A 380 2.13 13.11 -6.78
C VAL A 380 2.72 11.92 -7.54
N ALA A 381 3.01 10.82 -6.84
CA ALA A 381 3.45 9.59 -7.47
C ALA A 381 2.28 8.89 -8.19
N THR A 382 1.11 8.88 -7.55
CA THR A 382 -0.15 8.37 -8.11
C THR A 382 -1.30 9.32 -7.84
N GLU A 383 -2.33 9.33 -8.69
CA GLU A 383 -3.51 10.20 -8.46
C GLU A 383 -4.24 9.89 -7.13
N LYS A 384 -4.07 8.67 -6.59
CA LYS A 384 -4.63 8.28 -5.30
C LYS A 384 -3.99 9.04 -4.14
N ASP A 385 -2.75 9.50 -4.29
CA ASP A 385 -2.01 10.22 -3.24
C ASP A 385 -2.69 11.54 -2.87
N LEU A 386 -3.41 12.14 -3.83
CA LEU A 386 -4.24 13.32 -3.60
C LEU A 386 -5.30 13.09 -2.51
N LEU A 387 -5.75 11.84 -2.32
CA LEU A 387 -6.73 11.47 -1.30
C LEU A 387 -6.10 10.82 -0.06
N THR A 388 -4.97 10.11 -0.18
CA THR A 388 -4.33 9.46 0.98
C THR A 388 -3.50 10.44 1.80
N MET A 389 -2.88 11.42 1.14
CA MET A 389 -2.06 12.43 1.81
C MET A 389 -2.88 13.62 2.29
N ASN A 390 -4.14 13.77 1.87
CA ASN A 390 -4.98 14.90 2.23
C ASN A 390 -6.28 14.41 2.89
N PRO A 391 -6.80 15.11 3.90
CA PRO A 391 -7.96 14.64 4.66
C PRO A 391 -9.30 14.90 3.97
N VAL A 392 -9.41 14.59 2.67
CA VAL A 392 -10.54 14.95 1.81
C VAL A 392 -11.87 14.51 2.40
N TYR A 393 -12.04 13.21 2.67
CA TYR A 393 -13.31 12.68 3.15
C TYR A 393 -13.65 13.04 4.61
N PRO A 394 -12.75 12.93 5.60
CA PRO A 394 -13.07 13.38 6.96
C PRO A 394 -13.39 14.88 7.02
N ALA A 395 -12.64 15.72 6.29
CA ALA A 395 -12.92 17.16 6.20
C ALA A 395 -14.25 17.45 5.49
N MET A 396 -14.58 16.71 4.43
CA MET A 396 -15.86 16.83 3.72
C MET A 396 -17.05 16.57 4.66
N LEU A 397 -16.97 15.59 5.55
CA LEU A 397 -18.05 15.30 6.51
C LEU A 397 -18.18 16.38 7.58
N ALA A 398 -17.06 16.86 8.12
CA ALA A 398 -17.05 17.98 9.06
C ALA A 398 -17.61 19.26 8.41
N PHE A 399 -17.25 19.51 7.15
CA PHE A 399 -17.74 20.64 6.37
C PHE A 399 -19.22 20.49 6.03
N ALA A 400 -19.67 19.29 5.65
CA ALA A 400 -21.07 18.98 5.42
C ALA A 400 -21.92 19.26 6.66
N GLU A 401 -21.48 18.77 7.82
CA GLU A 401 -22.13 19.02 9.11
C GLU A 401 -22.28 20.52 9.37
N ARG A 402 -21.18 21.26 9.32
CA ARG A 402 -21.18 22.68 9.69
C ARG A 402 -21.88 23.56 8.67
N SER A 403 -21.76 23.28 7.38
CA SER A 403 -22.40 24.05 6.31
C SER A 403 -23.89 23.77 6.15
N TRP A 404 -24.35 22.58 6.57
CA TRP A 404 -25.77 22.23 6.58
C TRP A 404 -26.47 22.66 7.87
N HIS A 405 -25.90 22.32 9.05
CA HIS A 405 -26.52 22.63 10.34
C HIS A 405 -26.37 24.12 10.70
N GLY A 406 -25.24 24.74 10.32
CA GLY A 406 -24.87 26.10 10.73
C GLY A 406 -24.16 26.11 12.09
N GLY A 407 -23.97 27.29 12.67
CA GLY A 407 -23.34 27.47 13.99
C GLY A 407 -21.82 27.59 13.96
N GLY A 408 -21.15 27.08 15.00
CA GLY A 408 -19.69 27.20 15.21
C GLY A 408 -19.31 28.24 16.27
N THR A 409 -18.01 28.31 16.56
CA THR A 409 -17.41 29.20 17.57
C THR A 409 -16.72 30.40 16.95
N ASP A 410 -16.55 31.47 17.72
CA ASP A 410 -15.86 32.68 17.25
C ASP A 410 -14.35 32.49 17.08
N GLY A 411 -13.84 33.07 16.00
CA GLY A 411 -12.44 32.95 15.59
C GLY A 411 -12.11 31.58 14.98
N TRP A 412 -10.84 31.39 14.64
CA TRP A 412 -10.35 30.14 14.06
C TRP A 412 -9.45 29.43 15.05
N LYS A 413 -9.82 28.20 15.43
CA LYS A 413 -9.12 27.38 16.43
C LYS A 413 -8.74 26.04 15.80
N ALA A 414 -7.49 25.63 15.99
CA ALA A 414 -7.01 24.33 15.50
C ALA A 414 -7.41 23.17 16.43
N ASN A 415 -7.37 23.41 17.75
CA ASN A 415 -7.64 22.40 18.78
C ASN A 415 -9.07 22.48 19.30
N LEU A 416 -9.54 21.39 19.91
CA LEU A 416 -10.77 21.38 20.70
C LEU A 416 -10.60 22.25 21.95
N ASP A 417 -11.59 23.10 22.21
CA ASP A 417 -11.68 23.88 23.44
C ASP A 417 -12.17 23.02 24.62
N VAL A 418 -11.23 22.41 25.34
CA VAL A 418 -11.51 21.53 26.49
C VAL A 418 -12.16 22.25 27.67
N HIS A 419 -12.21 23.59 27.65
CA HIS A 419 -12.87 24.41 28.66
C HIS A 419 -14.33 24.73 28.32
N ASP A 420 -14.82 24.31 27.14
CA ASP A 420 -16.22 24.44 26.71
C ASP A 420 -16.90 23.05 26.68
N PRO A 421 -17.61 22.66 27.76
CA PRO A 421 -18.29 21.36 27.83
C PRO A 421 -19.39 21.19 26.77
N ALA A 422 -20.01 22.28 26.32
CA ALA A 422 -21.08 22.22 25.32
C ALA A 422 -20.50 21.89 23.94
N MET A 423 -19.43 22.60 23.54
CA MET A 423 -18.72 22.29 22.30
C MET A 423 -18.14 20.88 22.33
N MET A 424 -17.50 20.47 23.44
CA MET A 424 -16.97 19.12 23.58
C MET A 424 -18.06 18.05 23.45
N LYS A 425 -19.26 18.29 24.00
CA LYS A 425 -20.39 17.38 23.83
C LYS A 425 -20.85 17.31 22.38
N GLU A 426 -21.04 18.46 21.71
CA GLU A 426 -21.44 18.54 20.30
C GLU A 426 -20.43 17.81 19.40
N PHE A 427 -19.14 18.05 19.62
CA PHE A 427 -18.07 17.40 18.89
C PHE A 427 -18.03 15.89 19.14
N ASN A 428 -18.15 15.42 20.39
CA ASN A 428 -18.16 13.98 20.68
C ASN A 428 -19.37 13.28 20.03
N ASP A 429 -20.53 13.92 20.03
CA ASP A 429 -21.74 13.43 19.37
C ASP A 429 -21.56 13.36 17.84
N PHE A 430 -20.88 14.36 17.25
CA PHE A 430 -20.48 14.35 15.84
C PHE A 430 -19.42 13.30 15.52
N GLU A 431 -18.35 13.22 16.30
CA GLU A 431 -17.23 12.28 16.09
C GLU A 431 -17.73 10.84 16.12
N LYS A 432 -18.65 10.50 17.04
CA LYS A 432 -19.28 9.17 17.09
C LYS A 432 -20.00 8.84 15.77
N ARG A 433 -20.71 9.83 15.19
CA ARG A 433 -21.35 9.68 13.87
C ARG A 433 -20.28 9.56 12.78
N LEU A 434 -19.26 10.41 12.78
CA LEU A 434 -18.16 10.41 11.82
C LEU A 434 -17.48 9.04 11.73
N LEU A 435 -17.12 8.46 12.88
CA LEU A 435 -16.51 7.13 12.98
C LEU A 435 -17.45 6.02 12.52
N THR A 436 -18.75 6.14 12.79
CA THR A 436 -19.76 5.21 12.25
C THR A 436 -19.80 5.28 10.73
N HIS A 437 -19.77 6.48 10.16
CA HIS A 437 -19.76 6.69 8.71
C HIS A 437 -18.46 6.20 8.06
N GLN A 438 -17.31 6.43 8.69
CA GLN A 438 -16.02 5.90 8.25
C GLN A 438 -16.11 4.38 8.06
N GLN A 439 -16.70 3.67 9.02
CA GLN A 439 -16.85 2.21 8.98
C GLN A 439 -17.87 1.73 7.94
N LEU A 440 -19.00 2.43 7.80
CA LEU A 440 -20.10 2.00 6.93
C LEU A 440 -19.94 2.39 5.46
N TYR A 441 -19.47 3.62 5.19
CA TYR A 441 -19.58 4.26 3.87
C TYR A 441 -18.25 4.60 3.20
N PHE A 442 -17.14 4.49 3.92
CA PHE A 442 -15.79 4.81 3.43
C PHE A 442 -14.83 3.61 3.44
N LYS A 443 -15.38 2.40 3.57
CA LYS A 443 -14.59 1.17 3.53
C LYS A 443 -13.85 1.03 2.20
N GLY A 444 -12.53 0.88 2.26
CA GLY A 444 -11.67 0.80 1.08
C GLY A 444 -11.28 2.16 0.47
N LEU A 445 -11.79 3.26 1.02
CA LEU A 445 -11.41 4.62 0.64
C LEU A 445 -10.42 5.21 1.66
N PRO A 446 -9.51 6.11 1.25
CA PRO A 446 -8.60 6.79 2.19
C PRO A 446 -9.38 7.65 3.19
N PHE A 447 -9.36 7.28 4.47
CA PHE A 447 -10.04 8.03 5.53
C PHE A 447 -9.12 8.12 6.75
N ALA A 448 -8.15 9.03 6.66
CA ALA A 448 -7.12 9.23 7.68
C ALA A 448 -7.68 9.98 8.90
N TYR A 449 -8.49 9.31 9.71
CA TYR A 449 -9.04 9.88 10.93
C TYR A 449 -9.17 8.83 12.04
N GLN A 450 -8.93 9.26 13.27
CA GLN A 450 -9.03 8.47 14.49
C GLN A 450 -9.68 9.33 15.60
N PRO A 451 -10.30 8.71 16.62
CA PRO A 451 -10.98 9.42 17.70
C PRO A 451 -10.06 10.39 18.47
N GLN A 452 -10.56 11.58 18.81
CA GLN A 452 -9.88 12.67 19.53
C GLN A 452 -10.15 12.57 21.04
N GLN A 453 -9.88 11.41 21.64
CA GLN A 453 -10.21 11.13 23.05
C GLN A 453 -9.00 11.23 23.99
N THR A 454 -7.78 11.20 23.46
CA THR A 454 -6.56 11.23 24.27
C THR A 454 -6.49 12.54 25.05
N LYS A 455 -6.39 12.43 26.37
CA LYS A 455 -6.21 13.59 27.27
C LYS A 455 -4.74 13.78 27.55
N TRP A 456 -4.27 15.01 27.32
CA TRP A 456 -2.89 15.40 27.48
C TRP A 456 -2.75 16.43 28.60
N LYS A 457 -1.66 16.32 29.36
CA LYS A 457 -1.16 17.37 30.23
C LYS A 457 0.13 17.93 29.62
N LEU A 458 0.09 19.17 29.18
CA LEU A 458 1.26 19.89 28.68
C LEU A 458 1.90 20.69 29.79
N THR A 459 3.22 20.61 29.91
CA THR A 459 4.01 21.35 30.91
C THR A 459 5.08 22.19 30.20
N GLY A 460 5.03 23.50 30.39
CA GLY A 460 5.98 24.48 29.86
C GLY A 460 6.99 24.90 30.94
N THR A 461 8.28 24.70 30.69
CA THR A 461 9.36 25.04 31.62
C THR A 461 10.29 26.12 31.06
N ASP A 462 10.93 26.89 31.95
CA ASP A 462 12.04 27.75 31.56
C ASP A 462 13.32 26.93 31.25
N LYS A 463 14.39 27.62 30.81
CA LYS A 463 15.68 27.00 30.50
C LYS A 463 16.36 26.30 31.69
N ARG A 464 15.91 26.55 32.92
CA ARG A 464 16.43 25.93 34.15
C ARG A 464 15.54 24.78 34.63
N GLY A 465 14.50 24.42 33.88
CA GLY A 465 13.56 23.34 34.21
C GLY A 465 12.47 23.74 35.20
N LYS A 466 12.33 25.02 35.55
CA LYS A 466 11.24 25.48 36.42
C LYS A 466 9.93 25.48 35.64
N VAL A 467 8.90 24.82 36.17
CA VAL A 467 7.55 24.84 35.59
C VAL A 467 6.98 26.26 35.67
N ILE A 468 6.59 26.80 34.51
CA ILE A 468 5.99 28.13 34.36
C ILE A 468 4.50 28.02 34.07
N LEU A 469 4.11 27.07 33.21
CA LEU A 469 2.73 26.92 32.75
C LEU A 469 2.35 25.43 32.59
N THR A 470 1.09 25.10 32.83
CA THR A 470 0.52 23.79 32.55
C THR A 470 -0.81 23.97 31.83
N LEU A 471 -1.03 23.24 30.74
CA LEU A 471 -2.23 23.33 29.91
C LEU A 471 -2.84 21.93 29.70
N PRO A 472 -4.16 21.76 29.84
CA PRO A 472 -4.83 20.57 29.37
C PRO A 472 -5.01 20.63 27.84
N ALA A 473 -4.97 19.48 27.18
CA ALA A 473 -5.42 19.34 25.80
C ALA A 473 -6.11 18.00 25.59
N GLN A 474 -6.90 17.91 24.53
CA GLN A 474 -7.54 16.66 24.12
C GLN A 474 -7.43 16.49 22.61
N GLY A 475 -7.02 15.30 22.16
CA GLY A 475 -6.90 14.99 20.74
C GLY A 475 -5.78 14.00 20.43
N GLY A 476 -5.87 13.35 19.26
CA GLY A 476 -4.80 12.54 18.71
C GLY A 476 -3.67 13.40 18.13
N THR A 477 -4.03 14.54 17.55
CA THR A 477 -3.12 15.64 17.17
C THR A 477 -3.39 16.84 18.07
N VAL A 478 -2.34 17.50 18.54
CA VAL A 478 -2.43 18.80 19.23
C VAL A 478 -1.52 19.80 18.55
N VAL A 479 -2.09 20.93 18.12
CA VAL A 479 -1.39 22.03 17.46
C VAL A 479 -1.01 23.07 18.50
N LEU A 480 0.27 23.15 18.84
CA LEU A 480 0.79 24.15 19.80
C LEU A 480 0.75 25.53 19.16
N GLN A 481 1.27 25.63 17.94
CA GLN A 481 1.27 26.85 17.14
C GLN A 481 0.97 26.50 15.69
N HIS A 482 -0.12 27.07 15.18
CA HIS A 482 -0.55 26.89 13.80
C HIS A 482 0.33 27.72 12.85
N PHE A 483 0.46 27.29 11.59
CA PHE A 483 1.30 28.02 10.62
C PHE A 483 0.76 29.42 10.28
N TRP A 484 -0.56 29.60 10.30
CA TRP A 484 -1.23 30.91 10.18
C TRP A 484 -1.33 31.70 11.50
N HIS A 485 -0.56 31.35 12.54
CA HIS A 485 -0.59 32.10 13.79
C HIS A 485 -0.17 33.58 13.57
N PRO A 486 -0.88 34.58 14.16
CA PRO A 486 -1.94 34.45 15.18
C PRO A 486 -3.38 34.34 14.65
N LEU A 487 -3.63 34.30 13.33
CA LEU A 487 -4.99 34.26 12.75
C LEU A 487 -5.73 32.98 13.14
N VAL A 488 -5.09 31.83 12.94
CA VAL A 488 -5.58 30.55 13.45
C VAL A 488 -4.89 30.28 14.79
N LYS A 489 -5.68 30.19 15.85
CA LYS A 489 -5.19 30.00 17.22
C LYS A 489 -4.83 28.52 17.46
N GLY A 490 -3.57 28.30 17.86
CA GLY A 490 -3.11 27.05 18.44
C GLY A 490 -3.43 26.96 19.95
N LEU A 491 -2.82 26.02 20.64
CA LEU A 491 -3.02 25.82 22.08
C LEU A 491 -2.26 26.84 22.94
N LEU A 492 -1.10 27.31 22.47
CA LEU A 492 -0.23 28.16 23.29
C LEU A 492 -0.76 29.60 23.39
N PRO A 493 -0.83 30.19 24.61
CA PRO A 493 -1.07 31.61 24.77
C PRO A 493 0.13 32.43 24.27
N GLU A 494 -0.11 33.70 24.00
CA GLU A 494 0.94 34.62 23.52
C GLU A 494 2.14 34.68 24.47
N GLY A 495 3.35 34.62 23.92
CA GLY A 495 4.63 34.62 24.67
C GLY A 495 5.05 33.27 25.27
N ALA A 496 4.17 32.27 25.29
CA ALA A 496 4.48 30.94 25.82
C ALA A 496 5.29 30.05 24.86
N ASP A 497 5.56 30.52 23.64
CA ASP A 497 6.45 29.90 22.66
C ASP A 497 7.92 29.92 23.10
N THR A 498 8.26 30.71 24.12
CA THR A 498 9.61 30.82 24.68
C THR A 498 9.98 29.70 25.64
N LEU A 499 9.01 28.89 26.07
CA LEU A 499 9.18 27.79 27.02
C LEU A 499 9.56 26.48 26.30
N GLN A 500 10.15 25.54 27.06
CA GLN A 500 10.31 24.15 26.63
C GLN A 500 9.06 23.36 27.01
N TRP A 501 8.49 22.62 26.06
CA TRP A 501 7.23 21.93 26.27
C TRP A 501 7.41 20.41 26.31
N THR A 502 6.70 19.79 27.25
CA THR A 502 6.46 18.34 27.27
C THR A 502 4.96 18.09 27.30
N ALA A 503 4.50 17.05 26.60
CA ALA A 503 3.12 16.58 26.68
C ALA A 503 3.09 15.15 27.23
N THR A 504 2.26 14.91 28.23
CA THR A 504 2.15 13.61 28.92
C THR A 504 0.74 13.06 28.81
N ALA A 505 0.63 11.76 28.52
CA ALA A 505 -0.63 11.02 28.51
C ALA A 505 -0.40 9.58 29.00
N SER A 506 -1.46 8.95 29.51
CA SER A 506 -1.44 7.55 29.92
C SER A 506 -2.41 6.74 29.06
N PHE A 507 -1.95 5.59 28.58
CA PHE A 507 -2.72 4.67 27.77
C PHE A 507 -2.79 3.30 28.43
N TYR A 508 -3.96 2.67 28.41
CA TYR A 508 -4.14 1.36 29.02
C TYR A 508 -4.06 0.25 27.95
N ALA A 509 -3.34 -0.83 28.25
CA ALA A 509 -3.35 -2.07 27.48
C ALA A 509 -3.78 -3.26 28.35
N ASP A 510 -4.67 -4.10 27.85
CA ASP A 510 -5.19 -5.26 28.60
C ASP A 510 -4.15 -6.39 28.79
N GLN A 511 -3.11 -6.38 27.94
CA GLN A 511 -2.01 -7.34 27.93
C GLN A 511 -0.76 -6.70 27.33
N ASP A 512 0.39 -7.34 27.54
CA ASP A 512 1.63 -6.99 26.82
C ASP A 512 1.37 -7.18 25.32
N THR A 513 1.60 -6.14 24.55
CA THR A 513 1.27 -6.13 23.12
C THR A 513 2.12 -5.13 22.36
N LEU A 514 2.28 -5.36 21.06
CA LEU A 514 2.85 -4.40 20.14
C LEU A 514 1.69 -3.73 19.39
N LEU A 515 1.57 -2.40 19.51
CA LEU A 515 0.53 -1.64 18.83
C LEU A 515 1.12 -0.86 17.66
N PRO A 516 0.47 -0.85 16.48
CA PRO A 516 0.74 0.15 15.48
C PRO A 516 0.29 1.53 16.00
N VAL A 517 1.17 2.52 15.95
CA VAL A 517 0.93 3.88 16.47
C VAL A 517 1.29 4.89 15.39
N TRP A 518 0.37 5.81 15.13
CA TRP A 518 0.70 7.02 14.39
C TRP A 518 1.44 7.99 15.31
N ILE A 519 2.69 8.31 14.95
CA ILE A 519 3.53 9.27 15.66
C ILE A 519 3.97 10.33 14.65
N GLY A 520 3.76 11.59 14.96
CA GLY A 520 4.14 12.70 14.10
C GLY A 520 4.44 13.95 14.91
N PHE A 521 5.31 14.81 14.38
CA PHE A 521 5.66 16.11 14.98
C PHE A 521 5.55 17.26 13.98
N ASN A 522 5.37 16.91 12.71
CA ASN A 522 5.22 17.85 11.63
C ASN A 522 4.34 17.20 10.56
N ASN A 523 3.15 17.73 10.33
CA ASN A 523 2.37 17.37 9.14
C ASN A 523 2.74 18.34 8.01
N LEU A 524 3.57 17.89 7.06
CA LEU A 524 4.08 18.75 5.99
C LEU A 524 2.93 19.35 5.17
N SER A 525 3.08 20.60 4.77
CA SER A 525 2.20 21.19 3.76
C SER A 525 2.45 20.53 2.41
N ARG A 526 1.39 20.16 1.70
CA ARG A 526 1.47 19.59 0.35
C ARG A 526 1.54 20.66 -0.75
N SER A 527 1.32 21.93 -0.40
CA SER A 527 1.53 23.08 -1.31
C SER A 527 2.90 23.74 -1.19
N TYR A 528 3.62 23.54 -0.09
CA TYR A 528 4.94 24.14 0.07
C TYR A 528 6.07 23.15 -0.18
N PHE A 529 7.21 23.67 -0.59
CA PHE A 529 8.43 22.89 -0.82
C PHE A 529 9.22 22.66 0.48
N SER A 530 8.53 22.23 1.53
CA SER A 530 9.12 21.89 2.82
C SER A 530 10.18 20.78 2.73
N ASP A 531 11.27 20.96 3.45
CA ASP A 531 12.33 19.97 3.57
C ASP A 531 11.85 18.74 4.34
N SER A 532 12.31 17.57 3.93
CA SER A 532 12.13 16.34 4.71
C SER A 532 12.98 16.38 5.99
N PRO A 533 12.63 15.62 7.04
CA PRO A 533 13.46 15.50 8.23
C PRO A 533 14.84 14.90 7.93
N GLU A 534 15.85 15.28 8.72
CA GLU A 534 17.18 14.66 8.68
C GLU A 534 17.14 13.17 9.09
N ALA A 535 18.15 12.40 8.66
CA ALA A 535 18.24 10.98 8.99
C ALA A 535 18.32 10.78 10.50
N GLY A 536 17.50 9.86 11.03
CA GLY A 536 17.46 9.59 12.47
C GLY A 536 16.80 10.69 13.31
N MET A 537 16.03 11.60 12.70
CA MET A 537 15.26 12.63 13.40
C MET A 537 13.76 12.51 13.11
N TRP A 538 12.90 12.82 14.09
CA TRP A 538 11.45 12.85 13.91
C TRP A 538 10.97 14.07 13.10
N ASP A 539 11.65 15.20 13.29
CA ASP A 539 11.43 16.47 12.61
C ASP A 539 12.71 17.32 12.64
N ASN A 540 12.69 18.48 12.00
CA ASN A 540 13.80 19.43 12.00
C ASN A 540 13.86 20.31 13.27
N LYS A 541 13.11 19.98 14.33
CA LYS A 541 13.08 20.75 15.59
C LYS A 541 13.80 20.00 16.72
N GLY A 542 14.09 18.71 16.53
CA GLY A 542 14.65 17.85 17.57
C GLY A 542 13.59 17.26 18.49
N SER A 543 12.34 17.16 18.02
CA SER A 543 11.26 16.56 18.79
C SER A 543 11.52 15.08 19.05
N ASN A 544 11.03 14.57 20.18
CA ASN A 544 11.22 13.18 20.56
C ASN A 544 10.00 12.65 21.34
N VAL A 545 9.89 11.33 21.47
CA VAL A 545 8.84 10.65 22.23
C VAL A 545 9.42 9.48 23.01
N THR A 546 8.96 9.30 24.24
CA THR A 546 9.19 8.09 25.03
C THR A 546 7.88 7.40 25.37
N VAL A 547 7.95 6.07 25.48
CA VAL A 547 6.87 5.23 26.01
C VAL A 547 7.45 4.39 27.15
N ASN A 548 6.89 4.53 28.35
CA ASN A 548 7.42 3.95 29.59
C ASN A 548 8.90 4.28 29.83
N GLY A 549 9.32 5.50 29.49
CA GLY A 549 10.71 5.95 29.59
C GLY A 549 11.65 5.45 28.48
N LEU A 550 11.18 4.56 27.58
CA LEU A 550 11.96 4.09 26.43
C LEU A 550 11.79 5.06 25.25
N PRO A 551 12.87 5.58 24.63
CA PRO A 551 12.78 6.45 23.47
C PRO A 551 12.31 5.69 22.23
N MET A 552 11.40 6.29 21.45
CA MET A 552 10.96 5.72 20.18
C MET A 552 11.84 6.22 19.03
N ALA A 553 12.31 5.28 18.21
CA ALA A 553 13.12 5.59 17.04
C ALA A 553 12.29 6.31 15.97
N PRO A 554 12.82 7.39 15.36
CA PRO A 554 12.22 8.00 14.19
C PRO A 554 12.09 7.03 13.01
N PRO A 555 11.21 7.33 12.04
CA PRO A 555 11.11 6.57 10.81
C PRO A 555 12.42 6.61 10.01
N GLN A 556 12.70 5.54 9.28
CA GLN A 556 13.75 5.53 8.27
C GLN A 556 13.21 6.20 7.00
N TRP A 557 13.34 7.52 6.92
CA TRP A 557 12.83 8.30 5.79
C TRP A 557 13.51 7.88 4.48
N GLN A 558 12.72 7.59 3.45
CA GLN A 558 13.23 7.28 2.11
C GLN A 558 14.08 8.42 1.52
N HIS A 559 13.79 9.65 1.94
CA HIS A 559 14.38 10.88 1.40
C HIS A 559 14.92 11.79 2.49
N ALA A 560 15.55 11.22 3.52
CA ALA A 560 16.09 11.98 4.65
C ALA A 560 16.97 13.18 4.23
N GLY A 561 16.72 14.36 4.82
CA GLY A 561 17.49 15.60 4.60
C GLY A 561 17.33 16.23 3.21
N HIS A 562 16.42 15.74 2.37
CA HIS A 562 16.13 16.31 1.06
C HIS A 562 15.52 17.72 1.16
N LYS A 563 16.00 18.61 0.29
CA LYS A 563 15.41 19.93 0.08
C LYS A 563 14.12 19.81 -0.73
N GLY A 564 13.04 20.41 -0.23
CA GLY A 564 11.75 20.30 -0.89
C GLY A 564 11.77 20.93 -2.28
N LYS A 565 11.10 20.28 -3.24
CA LYS A 565 10.92 20.75 -4.62
C LYS A 565 9.55 20.33 -5.14
N GLY A 566 8.91 21.16 -5.96
CA GLY A 566 7.58 20.87 -6.50
C GLY A 566 7.50 19.58 -7.32
N GLU A 567 8.56 19.21 -8.05
CA GLU A 567 8.57 17.99 -8.89
C GLU A 567 8.99 16.72 -8.14
N PHE A 568 9.23 16.82 -6.83
CA PHE A 568 9.61 15.70 -5.99
C PHE A 568 8.40 15.27 -5.12
N PRO A 569 7.82 14.08 -5.36
CA PRO A 569 6.69 13.61 -4.58
C PRO A 569 7.11 13.30 -3.15
N LEU A 570 6.20 13.53 -2.22
CA LEU A 570 6.31 12.99 -0.86
C LEU A 570 6.04 11.48 -0.93
N THR A 571 6.71 10.70 -0.08
CA THR A 571 6.59 9.23 -0.07
C THR A 571 6.24 8.71 1.31
N ASP A 572 6.96 9.14 2.35
CA ASP A 572 6.81 8.62 3.71
C ASP A 572 6.92 9.67 4.82
N GLU A 573 6.98 10.96 4.49
CA GLU A 573 7.23 12.04 5.46
C GLU A 573 6.03 12.35 6.38
N GLY A 574 4.82 11.95 5.99
CA GLY A 574 3.59 12.12 6.77
C GLY A 574 3.20 10.83 7.49
N TYR A 575 2.79 10.95 8.76
CA TYR A 575 2.46 9.78 9.58
C TYR A 575 1.21 9.03 9.07
N GLU A 576 0.32 9.73 8.37
CA GLU A 576 -0.98 9.24 7.93
C GLU A 576 -0.91 8.36 6.67
N TYR A 577 0.19 8.47 5.90
CA TYR A 577 0.41 7.71 4.67
C TYR A 577 1.68 6.85 4.69
N ARG A 578 2.49 6.94 5.75
CA ARG A 578 3.59 5.99 6.03
C ARG A 578 3.13 4.82 6.90
N SER A 579 3.95 3.77 6.96
CA SER A 579 3.72 2.67 7.91
C SER A 579 3.74 3.17 9.37
N PRO A 580 2.74 2.81 10.20
CA PRO A 580 2.72 3.17 11.62
C PRO A 580 3.96 2.66 12.36
N ALA A 581 4.38 3.37 13.41
CA ALA A 581 5.44 2.91 14.29
C ALA A 581 4.91 1.77 15.16
N MET A 582 5.64 0.67 15.28
CA MET A 582 5.27 -0.43 16.16
C MET A 582 5.82 -0.15 17.56
N VAL A 583 4.93 0.08 18.52
CA VAL A 583 5.28 0.51 19.88
C VAL A 583 4.91 -0.56 20.90
N PRO A 584 5.85 -0.98 21.76
CA PRO A 584 5.57 -1.95 22.81
C PRO A 584 4.76 -1.29 23.93
N PHE A 585 3.66 -1.93 24.31
CA PHE A 585 2.83 -1.58 25.45
C PHE A 585 2.86 -2.75 26.43
N HIS A 586 3.06 -2.45 27.70
CA HIS A 586 2.91 -3.41 28.79
C HIS A 586 1.46 -3.45 29.26
N LYS A 587 1.05 -4.60 29.80
CA LYS A 587 -0.22 -4.75 30.48
C LYS A 587 -0.36 -3.69 31.58
N GLY A 588 -1.48 -2.97 31.55
CA GLY A 588 -1.76 -1.88 32.47
C GLY A 588 -1.52 -0.50 31.84
N ALA A 589 -1.16 0.47 32.67
CA ALA A 589 -0.94 1.84 32.26
C ALA A 589 0.45 2.00 31.61
N ASN A 590 0.48 2.65 30.45
CA ASN A 590 1.67 3.00 29.71
C ASN A 590 1.77 4.53 29.66
N GLU A 591 2.88 5.08 30.12
CA GLU A 591 3.13 6.53 30.07
C GLU A 591 3.75 6.90 28.73
N VAL A 592 3.23 7.95 28.09
CA VAL A 592 3.78 8.53 26.87
C VAL A 592 4.18 9.96 27.15
N VAL A 593 5.44 10.31 26.81
CA VAL A 593 5.97 11.67 26.95
C VAL A 593 6.45 12.17 25.59
N MET A 594 5.84 13.24 25.10
CA MET A 594 6.26 13.96 23.90
C MET A 594 7.16 15.13 24.33
N TYR A 595 8.37 15.21 23.79
CA TYR A 595 9.31 16.30 24.00
C TYR A 595 9.25 17.25 22.79
N LEU A 596 8.92 18.50 23.06
CA LEU A 596 8.55 19.49 22.05
C LEU A 596 9.46 20.71 22.21
N PRO A 597 10.71 20.64 21.71
CA PRO A 597 11.62 21.77 21.75
C PRO A 597 11.08 22.93 20.91
N ARG A 598 11.50 24.14 21.28
CA ARG A 598 11.10 25.35 20.58
C ARG A 598 11.59 25.31 19.13
N PRO A 599 10.72 25.54 18.13
CA PRO A 599 11.17 25.73 16.76
C PRO A 599 12.05 26.99 16.62
N VAL A 600 13.03 26.96 15.71
CA VAL A 600 13.74 28.19 15.29
C VAL A 600 12.70 29.23 14.86
N ALA A 601 12.87 30.49 15.28
CA ALA A 601 11.95 31.59 14.95
C ALA A 601 11.64 31.64 13.44
N LYS A 602 10.42 32.09 13.07
CA LYS A 602 9.86 32.18 11.70
C LYS A 602 10.89 31.88 10.61
N SER A 603 10.72 30.76 9.91
CA SER A 603 11.47 30.48 8.68
C SER A 603 11.47 31.73 7.80
N ALA A 604 12.66 32.22 7.42
CA ALA A 604 12.79 33.28 6.42
C ALA A 604 12.29 32.80 5.04
N ASP A 605 12.19 31.48 4.86
CA ASP A 605 11.67 30.82 3.68
C ASP A 605 10.20 30.41 3.86
N TRP A 606 9.32 31.08 3.11
CA TRP A 606 7.89 30.82 3.08
C TRP A 606 7.54 29.43 2.52
N GLN A 607 8.47 28.79 1.79
CA GLN A 607 8.32 27.42 1.29
C GLN A 607 8.54 26.35 2.37
N ASN A 608 8.97 26.74 3.57
CA ASN A 608 9.12 25.81 4.69
C ASN A 608 8.47 26.36 5.97
N PRO A 609 7.12 26.49 5.99
CA PRO A 609 6.44 27.06 7.14
C PRO A 609 6.60 26.18 8.37
N VAL A 610 6.84 26.82 9.50
CA VAL A 610 6.95 26.13 10.79
C VAL A 610 5.54 25.84 11.32
N LYS A 611 5.15 24.57 11.30
CA LYS A 611 4.05 24.05 12.13
C LYS A 611 4.62 23.49 13.42
N TRP A 612 4.03 23.81 14.56
CA TRP A 612 4.43 23.23 15.83
C TRP A 612 3.27 22.44 16.42
N MET A 613 3.39 21.11 16.34
CA MET A 613 2.34 20.17 16.71
C MET A 613 2.94 18.83 17.12
N TYR A 614 2.11 17.95 17.65
CA TYR A 614 2.44 16.54 17.77
C TYR A 614 1.21 15.67 17.58
N THR A 615 1.46 14.42 17.19
CA THR A 615 0.47 13.37 17.00
C THR A 615 0.95 12.12 17.70
N PHE A 616 0.07 11.51 18.51
CA PHE A 616 0.29 10.16 19.03
C PHE A 616 -1.06 9.43 19.12
N VAL A 617 -1.26 8.43 18.26
CA VAL A 617 -2.52 7.68 18.17
C VAL A 617 -2.24 6.18 18.06
N PRO A 618 -2.47 5.41 19.13
CA PRO A 618 -2.50 3.96 19.04
C PRO A 618 -3.67 3.53 18.14
N LEU A 619 -3.35 2.82 17.07
CA LEU A 619 -4.36 2.30 16.15
C LEU A 619 -4.93 1.00 16.72
N GLN A 620 -6.26 0.85 16.63
CA GLN A 620 -6.89 -0.41 17.01
C GLN A 620 -6.29 -1.55 16.19
N GLN A 621 -5.89 -2.64 16.85
CA GLN A 621 -5.47 -3.82 16.11
C GLN A 621 -6.61 -4.27 15.20
N PRO A 622 -6.32 -4.54 13.92
CA PRO A 622 -7.32 -5.05 13.00
C PRO A 622 -8.01 -6.29 13.58
N ALA A 623 -9.34 -6.35 13.56
CA ALA A 623 -10.11 -7.50 14.09
C ALA A 623 -9.65 -8.87 13.53
N PHE A 624 -9.11 -8.85 12.31
CA PHE A 624 -8.36 -9.93 11.69
C PHE A 624 -7.40 -9.38 10.63
N ALA A 625 -6.37 -10.13 10.28
CA ALA A 625 -5.46 -9.90 9.17
C ALA A 625 -5.31 -11.18 8.34
N LEU A 626 -5.02 -11.02 7.05
CA LEU A 626 -4.49 -12.09 6.21
C LEU A 626 -2.98 -12.18 6.42
N SER A 627 -2.41 -13.37 6.23
CA SER A 627 -0.95 -13.50 6.09
C SER A 627 -0.45 -12.64 4.92
N ASP A 628 0.74 -12.07 5.06
CA ASP A 628 1.37 -11.17 4.09
C ASP A 628 1.80 -11.86 2.78
N TYR A 629 1.70 -13.18 2.70
CA TYR A 629 1.80 -13.93 1.44
C TYR A 629 0.57 -13.80 0.55
N PHE A 630 -0.58 -13.34 1.08
CA PHE A 630 -1.79 -13.09 0.31
C PHE A 630 -1.90 -11.60 -0.03
N THR A 631 -1.52 -11.24 -1.26
CA THR A 631 -1.64 -9.87 -1.80
C THR A 631 -2.20 -9.90 -3.22
N ASP A 632 -2.46 -8.73 -3.81
CA ASP A 632 -2.92 -8.63 -5.19
C ASP A 632 -1.93 -9.26 -6.18
N HIS A 633 -2.43 -9.73 -7.33
CA HIS A 633 -1.63 -10.37 -8.40
C HIS A 633 -1.05 -11.74 -8.05
N MET A 634 -1.48 -12.42 -6.98
CA MET A 634 -0.89 -13.71 -6.61
C MET A 634 -1.36 -14.89 -7.47
N VAL A 635 -0.65 -16.02 -7.36
CA VAL A 635 -1.09 -17.33 -7.87
C VAL A 635 -1.36 -18.25 -6.69
N LEU A 636 -2.52 -18.90 -6.66
CA LEU A 636 -2.84 -19.98 -5.72
C LEU A 636 -2.58 -21.35 -6.38
N GLN A 637 -2.05 -22.30 -5.60
CA GLN A 637 -1.72 -23.63 -6.10
C GLN A 637 -2.97 -24.39 -6.58
N ARG A 638 -2.94 -24.85 -7.84
CA ARG A 638 -3.95 -25.70 -8.45
C ARG A 638 -3.93 -27.13 -7.90
N ASP A 639 -5.04 -27.84 -8.11
CA ASP A 639 -5.22 -29.28 -7.89
C ASP A 639 -4.99 -29.76 -6.44
N LYS A 640 -4.89 -28.82 -5.48
CA LYS A 640 -4.82 -29.08 -4.04
C LYS A 640 -5.81 -28.17 -3.29
N PRO A 641 -6.37 -28.60 -2.15
CA PRO A 641 -7.17 -27.71 -1.30
C PRO A 641 -6.40 -26.45 -0.91
N MET A 642 -7.00 -25.28 -1.11
CA MET A 642 -6.34 -24.00 -0.86
C MET A 642 -6.50 -23.60 0.60
N GLN A 643 -5.37 -23.47 1.30
CA GLN A 643 -5.33 -23.00 2.68
C GLN A 643 -5.11 -21.49 2.68
N ILE A 644 -6.10 -20.76 3.19
CA ILE A 644 -6.05 -19.31 3.37
C ILE A 644 -6.01 -19.04 4.87
N PHE A 645 -5.05 -18.26 5.35
CA PHE A 645 -4.80 -18.11 6.78
C PHE A 645 -4.33 -16.71 7.15
N GLY A 646 -4.34 -16.44 8.46
CA GLY A 646 -3.85 -15.20 9.03
C GLY A 646 -4.07 -15.15 10.54
N THR A 647 -4.19 -13.94 11.08
CA THR A 647 -4.38 -13.70 12.51
C THR A 647 -5.66 -12.91 12.79
N GLY A 648 -6.12 -12.86 14.03
CA GLY A 648 -7.25 -12.02 14.44
C GLY A 648 -7.63 -12.20 15.90
N LEU A 649 -8.74 -11.57 16.28
CA LEU A 649 -9.28 -11.69 17.64
C LEU A 649 -9.91 -13.07 17.85
N PRO A 650 -9.52 -13.81 18.91
CA PRO A 650 -10.06 -15.14 19.21
C PRO A 650 -11.58 -15.19 19.19
N GLY A 651 -12.13 -16.25 18.60
CA GLY A 651 -13.57 -16.47 18.52
C GLY A 651 -14.27 -15.78 17.35
N THR A 652 -13.61 -14.85 16.65
CA THR A 652 -14.16 -14.18 15.47
C THR A 652 -14.45 -15.17 14.35
N ALA A 653 -15.65 -15.10 13.76
CA ALA A 653 -16.01 -15.90 12.59
C ALA A 653 -15.64 -15.14 11.30
N LEU A 654 -14.87 -15.77 10.43
CA LEU A 654 -14.34 -15.20 9.19
C LEU A 654 -14.86 -15.98 7.99
N ARG A 655 -15.61 -15.33 7.10
CA ARG A 655 -16.01 -15.89 5.81
C ARG A 655 -14.93 -15.61 4.78
N VAL A 656 -14.36 -16.65 4.20
CA VAL A 656 -13.41 -16.61 3.09
C VAL A 656 -14.12 -16.99 1.81
N ARG A 657 -13.98 -16.20 0.74
CA ARG A 657 -14.58 -16.45 -0.57
C ARG A 657 -13.55 -16.31 -1.68
N PHE A 658 -13.54 -17.27 -2.59
CA PHE A 658 -12.76 -17.25 -3.83
C PHE A 658 -13.61 -17.80 -4.98
N GLY A 659 -13.80 -16.99 -6.02
CA GLY A 659 -14.73 -17.31 -7.10
C GLY A 659 -16.17 -17.53 -6.60
N ASN A 660 -16.73 -18.70 -6.91
CA ASN A 660 -18.07 -19.13 -6.48
C ASN A 660 -18.06 -19.99 -5.20
N ARG A 661 -16.90 -20.15 -4.55
CA ARG A 661 -16.76 -20.94 -3.31
C ARG A 661 -16.60 -20.02 -2.11
N SER A 662 -17.19 -20.42 -0.99
CA SER A 662 -17.01 -19.73 0.28
C SER A 662 -17.01 -20.71 1.44
N VAL A 663 -16.18 -20.45 2.44
CA VAL A 663 -16.09 -21.20 3.69
C VAL A 663 -16.04 -20.24 4.87
N VAL A 664 -16.39 -20.71 6.08
CA VAL A 664 -16.26 -19.94 7.32
C VAL A 664 -15.20 -20.60 8.18
N ALA A 665 -14.21 -19.82 8.60
CA ALA A 665 -13.22 -20.18 9.61
C ALA A 665 -13.52 -19.45 10.91
N LYS A 666 -12.98 -19.96 12.02
CA LYS A 666 -13.02 -19.29 13.31
C LYS A 666 -11.60 -19.02 13.77
N VAL A 667 -11.37 -17.83 14.31
CA VAL A 667 -10.10 -17.50 14.93
C VAL A 667 -9.93 -18.30 16.22
N GLN A 668 -8.79 -18.97 16.31
CA GLN A 668 -8.38 -19.84 17.42
C GLN A 668 -7.96 -19.02 18.65
N ALA A 669 -7.72 -19.71 19.77
CA ALA A 669 -7.34 -19.06 21.02
C ALA A 669 -5.98 -18.37 20.95
N ASP A 670 -5.07 -18.87 20.12
CA ASP A 670 -3.74 -18.29 19.86
C ASP A 670 -3.78 -17.12 18.85
N GLY A 671 -4.98 -16.73 18.41
CA GLY A 671 -5.19 -15.67 17.42
C GLY A 671 -4.99 -16.10 15.97
N SER A 672 -4.59 -17.34 15.69
CA SER A 672 -4.46 -17.86 14.32
C SER A 672 -5.83 -18.23 13.73
N TRP A 673 -5.97 -18.18 12.41
CA TRP A 673 -7.12 -18.78 11.72
C TRP A 673 -6.71 -19.36 10.37
N MET A 674 -7.43 -20.38 9.94
CA MET A 674 -7.25 -21.02 8.64
C MET A 674 -8.59 -21.43 8.07
N ALA A 675 -8.78 -21.15 6.78
CA ALA A 675 -9.90 -21.55 5.96
C ALA A 675 -9.39 -22.45 4.84
N VAL A 676 -10.03 -23.60 4.64
CA VAL A 676 -9.68 -24.54 3.57
C VAL A 676 -10.76 -24.46 2.49
N LEU A 677 -10.40 -23.90 1.34
CA LEU A 677 -11.21 -23.92 0.13
C LEU A 677 -10.95 -25.22 -0.66
N PRO A 678 -11.91 -25.69 -1.46
CA PRO A 678 -11.70 -26.87 -2.31
C PRO A 678 -10.58 -26.64 -3.33
N ALA A 679 -10.08 -27.73 -3.91
CA ALA A 679 -9.14 -27.64 -5.03
C ALA A 679 -9.79 -26.99 -6.26
N PHE A 680 -9.00 -26.23 -7.01
CA PHE A 680 -9.38 -25.65 -8.30
C PHE A 680 -8.38 -26.09 -9.37
N ALA A 681 -8.89 -26.32 -10.58
CA ALA A 681 -8.04 -26.50 -11.76
C ALA A 681 -7.31 -25.18 -12.09
N ALA A 682 -6.25 -25.28 -12.91
CA ALA A 682 -5.56 -24.11 -13.43
C ALA A 682 -6.54 -23.17 -14.14
N ASP A 683 -6.40 -21.86 -13.93
CA ASP A 683 -7.27 -20.87 -14.55
C ASP A 683 -6.51 -19.57 -14.79
N THR A 684 -6.47 -19.17 -16.06
CA THR A 684 -5.83 -17.94 -16.56
C THR A 684 -6.69 -16.69 -16.35
N VAL A 685 -7.95 -16.87 -15.93
CA VAL A 685 -8.88 -15.79 -15.60
C VAL A 685 -8.78 -15.45 -14.13
N ALA A 686 -8.38 -14.21 -13.88
CA ALA A 686 -8.18 -13.69 -12.53
C ALA A 686 -9.49 -13.53 -11.75
N LYS A 687 -9.40 -13.76 -10.44
CA LYS A 687 -10.52 -13.69 -9.50
C LYS A 687 -10.16 -12.83 -8.29
N VAL A 688 -11.13 -12.62 -7.41
CA VAL A 688 -10.94 -11.92 -6.14
C VAL A 688 -11.01 -12.94 -5.00
N LEU A 689 -9.98 -12.97 -4.16
CA LEU A 689 -10.04 -13.59 -2.84
C LEU A 689 -10.56 -12.54 -1.86
N SER A 690 -11.53 -12.89 -1.01
CA SER A 690 -12.04 -11.98 0.02
C SER A 690 -12.22 -12.69 1.35
N VAL A 691 -11.93 -11.98 2.44
CA VAL A 691 -12.09 -12.45 3.82
C VAL A 691 -12.88 -11.41 4.60
N THR A 692 -13.92 -11.82 5.32
CA THR A 692 -14.77 -10.89 6.08
C THR A 692 -15.29 -11.47 7.38
N ASP A 693 -15.33 -10.66 8.43
CA ASP A 693 -16.03 -10.94 9.70
C ASP A 693 -17.50 -10.45 9.68
N GLY A 694 -18.00 -10.00 8.52
CA GLY A 694 -19.31 -9.36 8.36
C GLY A 694 -19.28 -7.83 8.52
N LYS A 695 -18.25 -7.25 9.13
CA LYS A 695 -18.07 -5.80 9.31
C LYS A 695 -16.95 -5.28 8.41
N ARG A 696 -15.76 -5.88 8.50
CA ARG A 696 -14.58 -5.60 7.69
C ARG A 696 -14.41 -6.67 6.61
N VAL A 697 -13.90 -6.27 5.45
CA VAL A 697 -13.57 -7.15 4.32
C VAL A 697 -12.15 -6.79 3.91
N ILE A 698 -11.29 -7.81 3.76
CA ILE A 698 -9.99 -7.71 3.10
C ILE A 698 -10.15 -8.44 1.77
N SER A 699 -9.73 -7.82 0.67
CA SER A 699 -9.78 -8.40 -0.67
C SER A 699 -8.39 -8.39 -1.31
N CYS A 700 -8.03 -9.47 -1.98
CA CYS A 700 -6.89 -9.56 -2.89
C CYS A 700 -7.43 -9.69 -4.32
N TYR A 701 -7.02 -8.79 -5.21
CA TYR A 701 -7.44 -8.71 -6.61
C TYR A 701 -6.43 -9.36 -7.54
N ASP A 702 -6.85 -9.65 -8.77
CA ASP A 702 -6.02 -10.29 -9.80
C ASP A 702 -5.40 -11.62 -9.36
N VAL A 703 -6.17 -12.48 -8.69
CA VAL A 703 -5.69 -13.77 -8.17
C VAL A 703 -5.91 -14.87 -9.22
N LEU A 704 -4.82 -15.51 -9.65
CA LEU A 704 -4.82 -16.64 -10.59
C LEU A 704 -4.74 -17.99 -9.88
N VAL A 705 -5.05 -19.08 -10.60
CA VAL A 705 -4.87 -20.46 -10.10
C VAL A 705 -3.89 -21.20 -11.02
N GLY A 706 -2.79 -21.70 -10.46
CA GLY A 706 -1.68 -22.24 -11.25
C GLY A 706 -0.67 -22.99 -10.39
N ASP A 707 0.57 -23.13 -10.87
CA ASP A 707 1.63 -23.79 -10.10
C ASP A 707 2.49 -22.77 -9.34
N VAL A 708 2.70 -23.00 -8.05
CA VAL A 708 3.48 -22.11 -7.18
C VAL A 708 4.80 -22.77 -6.78
N TRP A 709 5.92 -22.11 -7.03
CA TRP A 709 7.26 -22.59 -6.69
C TRP A 709 7.99 -21.65 -5.74
N VAL A 710 8.76 -22.22 -4.83
CA VAL A 710 9.62 -21.47 -3.89
C VAL A 710 11.05 -21.48 -4.39
N CYS A 711 11.65 -20.30 -4.56
CA CYS A 711 13.04 -20.09 -4.89
C CYS A 711 13.81 -19.74 -3.61
N ALA A 712 14.71 -20.60 -3.17
CA ALA A 712 15.45 -20.43 -1.92
C ALA A 712 16.93 -20.79 -2.06
N GLY A 713 17.74 -20.38 -1.09
CA GLY A 713 19.18 -20.58 -1.07
C GLY A 713 19.94 -19.28 -0.84
N GLN A 714 21.13 -19.18 -1.40
CA GLN A 714 22.05 -18.06 -1.15
C GLN A 714 22.22 -17.12 -2.36
N SER A 715 23.38 -16.47 -2.46
CA SER A 715 23.67 -15.37 -3.39
C SER A 715 23.47 -15.74 -4.85
N ASN A 716 23.73 -16.99 -5.25
CA ASN A 716 23.48 -17.44 -6.63
C ASN A 716 21.99 -17.61 -6.96
N MET A 717 21.11 -17.91 -5.99
CA MET A 717 19.66 -17.83 -6.16
C MET A 717 19.18 -16.38 -6.06
N GLU A 718 19.76 -15.59 -5.16
CA GLU A 718 19.41 -14.18 -4.95
C GLU A 718 19.78 -13.30 -6.15
N PHE A 719 20.81 -13.69 -6.91
CA PHE A 719 21.34 -12.98 -8.07
C PHE A 719 20.23 -12.50 -8.99
N THR A 720 20.19 -11.19 -9.24
CA THR A 720 19.03 -10.55 -9.83
C THR A 720 19.04 -10.64 -11.34
N LEU A 721 17.87 -10.62 -11.97
CA LEU A 721 17.78 -10.53 -13.43
C LEU A 721 18.48 -9.28 -13.95
N ALA A 722 18.53 -8.18 -13.19
CA ALA A 722 19.22 -6.96 -13.59
C ALA A 722 20.74 -7.13 -13.83
N GLU A 723 21.36 -8.15 -13.22
CA GLU A 723 22.80 -8.42 -13.28
C GLU A 723 23.16 -9.54 -14.27
N GLU A 724 22.15 -10.14 -14.92
CA GLU A 724 22.31 -11.33 -15.76
C GLU A 724 22.91 -11.02 -17.15
N ALA A 725 23.69 -11.95 -17.72
CA ALA A 725 24.43 -11.71 -18.95
C ALA A 725 23.54 -11.55 -20.20
N HIS A 726 22.40 -12.23 -20.23
CA HIS A 726 21.53 -12.34 -21.40
C HIS A 726 20.29 -11.45 -21.32
N VAL A 727 20.28 -10.46 -20.43
CA VAL A 727 19.13 -9.59 -20.20
C VAL A 727 18.64 -9.00 -21.51
N LYS A 728 17.49 -9.52 -21.96
CA LYS A 728 16.61 -8.86 -22.91
C LYS A 728 15.51 -8.20 -22.10
N GLU A 729 14.99 -7.07 -22.56
CA GLU A 729 13.78 -6.49 -21.94
C GLU A 729 12.68 -7.56 -21.96
N ALA A 730 12.39 -8.14 -20.79
CA ALA A 730 11.43 -9.23 -20.69
C ALA A 730 10.06 -8.68 -21.10
N ALA A 731 9.46 -9.27 -22.13
CA ALA A 731 8.11 -8.91 -22.53
C ALA A 731 7.15 -9.17 -21.35
N PRO A 732 6.23 -8.23 -21.03
CA PRO A 732 5.31 -8.42 -19.92
C PRO A 732 4.51 -9.73 -20.05
N ASN A 733 4.64 -10.61 -19.06
CA ASN A 733 3.94 -11.89 -19.02
C ASN A 733 2.83 -11.87 -17.97
N LYS A 734 1.59 -11.73 -18.42
CA LYS A 734 0.39 -11.70 -17.58
C LYS A 734 0.00 -13.05 -16.98
N GLN A 735 0.76 -14.12 -17.17
CA GLN A 735 0.53 -15.44 -16.56
C GLN A 735 1.69 -15.88 -15.65
N LEU A 736 2.78 -15.10 -15.59
CA LEU A 736 3.86 -15.29 -14.63
C LEU A 736 3.71 -14.25 -13.51
N ARG A 737 3.82 -14.69 -12.25
CA ARG A 737 3.72 -13.82 -11.06
C ARG A 737 4.93 -14.00 -10.17
N LEU A 738 5.47 -12.89 -9.71
CA LEU A 738 6.72 -12.84 -8.94
C LEU A 738 6.43 -12.24 -7.56
N MET A 739 6.85 -12.94 -6.51
CA MET A 739 6.88 -12.41 -5.15
C MET A 739 8.33 -12.36 -4.67
N GLN A 740 8.95 -11.20 -4.81
CA GLN A 740 10.26 -10.96 -4.20
C GLN A 740 10.07 -10.66 -2.72
N ARG A 741 10.54 -11.55 -1.84
CA ARG A 741 10.62 -11.24 -0.40
C ARG A 741 11.88 -10.44 -0.16
N GLN A 742 11.70 -9.14 0.05
CA GLN A 742 12.78 -8.19 0.33
C GLN A 742 13.22 -8.34 1.78
N LYS A 743 14.54 -8.47 1.99
CA LYS A 743 15.14 -8.50 3.33
C LYS A 743 15.09 -7.08 3.89
N ASN A 744 14.62 -6.91 5.13
CA ASN A 744 14.52 -5.59 5.76
C ASN A 744 15.82 -5.16 6.47
N THR A 745 16.83 -6.04 6.57
CA THR A 745 18.16 -5.71 7.06
C THR A 745 19.26 -6.36 6.23
N SER A 746 20.46 -5.80 6.30
CA SER A 746 21.63 -6.21 5.51
C SER A 746 22.21 -7.54 6.00
N THR A 747 22.77 -8.33 5.08
CA THR A 747 23.63 -9.48 5.42
C THR A 747 25.10 -9.21 5.09
N TYR A 748 25.45 -7.98 4.74
CA TYR A 748 26.80 -7.52 4.42
C TYR A 748 27.55 -7.02 5.66
N ASN A 749 28.85 -6.77 5.54
CA ASN A 749 29.71 -6.26 6.62
C ASN A 749 29.38 -4.78 6.91
N VAL A 750 28.28 -4.55 7.62
CA VAL A 750 27.79 -3.24 8.02
C VAL A 750 27.25 -3.37 9.46
N PRO A 751 27.75 -2.59 10.44
CA PRO A 751 27.21 -2.61 11.79
C PRO A 751 25.72 -2.26 11.82
N TYR A 752 24.91 -3.08 12.48
CA TYR A 752 23.50 -2.82 12.65
C TYR A 752 23.24 -1.63 13.57
N GLN A 753 22.16 -0.92 13.27
CA GLN A 753 21.65 0.20 14.03
C GLN A 753 20.50 -0.25 14.94
N VAL A 754 20.09 0.60 15.89
CA VAL A 754 18.96 0.27 16.79
C VAL A 754 17.68 -0.02 15.99
N SER A 755 17.48 0.66 14.85
CA SER A 755 16.37 0.43 13.93
C SER A 755 16.39 -0.96 13.28
N ASP A 756 17.54 -1.63 13.16
CA ASP A 756 17.63 -2.98 12.57
C ASP A 756 17.13 -4.08 13.52
N THR A 757 17.12 -3.82 14.83
CA THR A 757 16.79 -4.83 15.85
C THR A 757 15.42 -5.46 15.67
N ILE A 758 14.45 -4.69 15.14
CA ILE A 758 13.11 -5.19 14.85
C ILE A 758 13.10 -6.24 13.73
N PHE A 759 14.00 -6.11 12.75
CA PHE A 759 14.13 -7.03 11.61
C PHE A 759 14.89 -8.31 11.99
N LEU A 760 15.54 -8.33 13.15
CA LEU A 760 16.12 -9.53 13.76
C LEU A 760 15.05 -10.41 14.42
N HIS A 761 13.79 -10.01 14.41
CA HIS A 761 12.67 -10.92 14.70
C HIS A 761 12.19 -11.59 13.40
N PRO A 762 12.04 -12.93 13.34
CA PRO A 762 11.69 -13.65 12.10
C PRO A 762 10.47 -13.12 11.37
N ALA A 763 9.40 -12.80 12.12
CA ALA A 763 8.16 -12.27 11.56
C ALA A 763 8.31 -10.92 10.83
N ASN A 764 9.40 -10.19 11.07
CA ASN A 764 9.65 -8.87 10.50
C ASN A 764 10.84 -8.85 9.53
N TYR A 765 11.51 -9.99 9.31
CA TYR A 765 12.74 -10.03 8.52
C TYR A 765 12.48 -9.77 7.02
N TYR A 766 11.33 -10.24 6.52
CA TYR A 766 10.93 -10.03 5.13
C TYR A 766 9.75 -9.07 5.01
N SER A 767 9.71 -8.37 3.89
CA SER A 767 8.52 -7.70 3.35
C SER A 767 8.37 -8.08 1.87
N GLY A 768 7.22 -7.80 1.25
CA GLY A 768 7.02 -8.01 -0.18
C GLY A 768 5.57 -8.24 -0.56
N SER A 769 5.29 -8.13 -1.86
CA SER A 769 3.99 -8.38 -2.45
C SER A 769 4.15 -9.08 -3.80
N TRP A 770 3.08 -9.74 -4.25
CA TRP A 770 3.04 -10.32 -5.58
C TRP A 770 2.96 -9.22 -6.65
N LYS A 771 3.60 -9.47 -7.79
CA LYS A 771 3.63 -8.59 -8.97
C LYS A 771 3.42 -9.40 -10.23
N VAL A 772 2.79 -8.78 -11.23
CA VAL A 772 2.82 -9.27 -12.62
C VAL A 772 4.26 -9.23 -13.12
N ALA A 773 4.72 -10.26 -13.83
CA ALA A 773 6.06 -10.30 -14.40
C ALA A 773 6.21 -9.33 -15.58
N ASP A 774 6.45 -8.06 -15.27
CA ASP A 774 6.89 -7.03 -16.21
C ASP A 774 8.37 -6.65 -15.96
N ILE A 775 8.89 -5.71 -16.74
CA ILE A 775 10.29 -5.27 -16.64
C ILE A 775 10.62 -4.75 -15.23
N ALA A 776 9.71 -4.01 -14.59
CA ALA A 776 9.96 -3.41 -13.28
C ALA A 776 10.01 -4.48 -12.17
N ALA A 777 9.09 -5.45 -12.22
CA ALA A 777 9.04 -6.55 -11.26
C ALA A 777 10.14 -7.60 -11.47
N ALA A 778 10.50 -7.88 -12.72
CA ALA A 778 11.45 -8.93 -13.06
C ALA A 778 12.91 -8.55 -12.75
N ARG A 779 13.31 -7.29 -12.97
CA ARG A 779 14.69 -6.81 -12.76
C ARG A 779 15.26 -7.14 -11.36
N PRO A 780 14.59 -6.84 -10.24
CA PRO A 780 15.10 -7.15 -8.91
C PRO A 780 14.82 -8.60 -8.45
N PHE A 781 14.18 -9.43 -9.28
CA PHE A 781 13.84 -10.81 -8.93
C PHE A 781 15.00 -11.77 -9.25
N SER A 782 15.03 -12.93 -8.61
CA SER A 782 15.98 -14.02 -8.91
C SER A 782 16.02 -14.35 -10.40
N ALA A 783 17.18 -14.21 -11.04
CA ALA A 783 17.35 -14.54 -12.46
C ALA A 783 17.10 -16.04 -12.71
N VAL A 784 17.64 -16.91 -11.85
CA VAL A 784 17.44 -18.36 -11.92
C VAL A 784 15.96 -18.71 -11.78
N GLY A 785 15.29 -18.13 -10.79
CA GLY A 785 13.86 -18.32 -10.58
C GLY A 785 13.03 -17.83 -11.76
N PHE A 786 13.33 -16.64 -12.28
CA PHE A 786 12.63 -16.05 -13.41
C PHE A 786 12.65 -16.95 -14.65
N TYR A 787 13.84 -17.36 -15.11
CA TYR A 787 13.96 -18.21 -16.30
C TYR A 787 13.40 -19.62 -16.07
N PHE A 788 13.44 -20.13 -14.83
CA PHE A 788 12.76 -21.35 -14.45
C PHE A 788 11.23 -21.24 -14.68
N GLY A 789 10.60 -20.20 -14.10
CA GLY A 789 9.16 -20.00 -14.22
C GLY A 789 8.72 -19.61 -15.63
N GLU A 790 9.53 -18.84 -16.36
CA GLU A 790 9.29 -18.49 -17.76
C GLU A 790 9.19 -19.75 -18.63
N MET A 791 10.17 -20.66 -18.52
CA MET A 791 10.18 -21.90 -19.30
C MET A 791 8.99 -22.81 -18.93
N LEU A 792 8.66 -22.93 -17.64
CA LEU A 792 7.49 -23.70 -17.20
C LEU A 792 6.18 -23.09 -17.71
N GLN A 793 5.99 -21.79 -17.56
CA GLN A 793 4.78 -21.08 -18.00
C GLN A 793 4.59 -21.23 -19.52
N HIS A 794 5.67 -21.05 -20.29
CA HIS A 794 5.64 -21.19 -21.75
C HIS A 794 5.33 -22.63 -22.19
N THR A 795 5.84 -23.64 -21.48
CA THR A 795 5.67 -25.05 -21.86
C THR A 795 4.33 -25.63 -21.41
N LEU A 796 3.89 -25.27 -20.20
CA LEU A 796 2.70 -25.84 -19.57
C LEU A 796 1.42 -25.05 -19.89
N HIS A 797 1.55 -23.79 -20.35
CA HIS A 797 0.44 -22.88 -20.62
C HIS A 797 -0.51 -22.65 -19.43
N VAL A 798 -0.01 -22.81 -18.21
CA VAL A 798 -0.73 -22.50 -16.96
C VAL A 798 -0.10 -21.30 -16.26
N PRO A 799 -0.83 -20.58 -15.39
CA PRO A 799 -0.22 -19.56 -14.56
C PRO A 799 0.89 -20.15 -13.68
N VAL A 800 1.99 -19.41 -13.52
CA VAL A 800 3.11 -19.79 -12.65
C VAL A 800 3.38 -18.67 -11.66
N GLY A 801 3.41 -19.01 -10.38
CA GLY A 801 3.81 -18.11 -9.30
C GLY A 801 5.16 -18.51 -8.73
N LEU A 802 6.06 -17.54 -8.54
CA LEU A 802 7.38 -17.75 -7.96
C LEU A 802 7.55 -16.90 -6.71
N ILE A 803 7.97 -17.52 -5.61
CA ILE A 803 8.25 -16.85 -4.35
C ILE A 803 9.74 -16.93 -4.09
N ASN A 804 10.45 -15.81 -4.21
CA ASN A 804 11.88 -15.76 -3.92
C ASN A 804 12.12 -15.32 -2.47
N VAL A 805 12.81 -16.17 -1.71
CA VAL A 805 13.24 -15.91 -0.33
C VAL A 805 14.75 -15.96 -0.16
N ALA A 806 15.54 -16.12 -1.23
CA ALA A 806 16.98 -16.34 -1.12
C ALA A 806 17.74 -15.24 -0.33
N VAL A 807 18.79 -15.64 0.40
CA VAL A 807 19.61 -14.76 1.24
C VAL A 807 21.10 -15.02 1.02
N GLY A 808 21.79 -14.05 0.43
CA GLY A 808 23.21 -14.07 0.15
C GLY A 808 24.07 -14.46 1.35
N GLY A 809 24.99 -15.40 1.11
CA GLY A 809 25.93 -15.91 2.12
C GLY A 809 25.35 -16.90 3.13
N SER A 810 24.02 -17.09 3.18
CA SER A 810 23.42 -17.97 4.19
C SER A 810 23.93 -19.43 4.12
N PRO A 811 24.31 -20.03 5.26
CA PRO A 811 24.70 -21.43 5.34
C PRO A 811 23.46 -22.35 5.48
N CYS A 812 23.59 -23.65 5.15
CA CYS A 812 22.44 -24.57 5.05
C CYS A 812 21.70 -24.70 6.39
N GLU A 813 22.43 -24.69 7.49
CA GLU A 813 21.89 -24.74 8.84
C GLU A 813 20.98 -23.56 9.23
N ALA A 814 21.09 -22.39 8.58
CA ALA A 814 20.17 -21.27 8.81
C ALA A 814 18.73 -21.60 8.36
N TRP A 815 18.58 -22.57 7.47
CA TRP A 815 17.34 -22.97 6.80
C TRP A 815 16.71 -24.24 7.38
N ILE A 816 17.27 -24.79 8.44
CA ILE A 816 16.77 -26.00 9.11
C ILE A 816 16.13 -25.61 10.43
N ARG A 817 14.92 -26.11 10.70
CA ARG A 817 14.25 -25.87 11.99
C ARG A 817 15.14 -26.33 13.15
N GLU A 818 15.32 -25.45 14.14
CA GLU A 818 16.26 -25.67 15.25
C GLU A 818 16.04 -27.02 15.96
N ALA A 819 14.78 -27.41 16.16
CA ALA A 819 14.42 -28.70 16.76
C ALA A 819 14.90 -29.91 15.93
N ALA A 820 14.69 -29.89 14.61
CA ALA A 820 15.16 -30.97 13.73
C ALA A 820 16.69 -31.08 13.73
N GLY A 821 17.37 -29.94 13.77
CA GLY A 821 18.82 -29.88 13.92
C GLY A 821 19.32 -30.53 15.21
N LYS A 822 18.71 -30.21 16.36
CA LYS A 822 19.10 -30.72 17.68
C LYS A 822 18.87 -32.22 17.87
N GLU A 823 17.89 -32.79 17.17
CA GLU A 823 17.52 -34.21 17.25
C GLU A 823 18.29 -35.10 16.25
N SER A 824 19.24 -34.53 15.52
CA SER A 824 19.96 -35.19 14.44
C SER A 824 21.45 -35.45 14.75
N SER A 825 22.17 -36.08 13.80
CA SER A 825 23.62 -36.28 13.88
C SER A 825 24.43 -34.97 13.85
N VAL A 826 23.84 -33.86 13.39
CA VAL A 826 24.48 -32.53 13.29
C VAL A 826 24.13 -31.61 14.46
N LYS A 827 23.63 -32.14 15.59
CA LYS A 827 23.22 -31.36 16.77
C LYS A 827 24.24 -30.34 17.28
N ALA A 828 25.54 -30.56 17.06
CA ALA A 828 26.61 -29.64 17.44
C ALA A 828 26.45 -28.26 16.75
N VAL A 829 25.91 -28.21 15.54
CA VAL A 829 25.62 -26.98 14.79
C VAL A 829 24.55 -26.13 15.47
N PHE A 830 23.60 -26.77 16.15
CA PHE A 830 22.41 -26.14 16.75
C PHE A 830 22.51 -26.01 18.28
N SER A 831 23.72 -26.10 18.83
CA SER A 831 23.96 -26.10 20.28
C SER A 831 24.84 -24.92 20.71
N GLY A 832 24.52 -24.33 21.86
CA GLY A 832 25.28 -23.22 22.43
C GLY A 832 25.13 -21.90 21.66
N ASN A 833 25.96 -20.91 22.00
CA ASN A 833 25.98 -19.62 21.33
C ASN A 833 26.63 -19.74 19.94
N TRP A 834 25.87 -19.45 18.89
CA TRP A 834 26.33 -19.56 17.50
C TRP A 834 27.51 -18.62 17.20
N LEU A 835 27.62 -17.46 17.88
CA LEU A 835 28.73 -16.52 17.72
C LEU A 835 30.08 -17.06 18.24
N SER A 836 30.09 -18.21 18.90
CA SER A 836 31.33 -18.85 19.34
C SER A 836 31.34 -20.35 19.06
N ASN A 837 30.48 -20.84 18.17
CA ASN A 837 30.32 -22.26 17.92
C ASN A 837 31.32 -22.76 16.86
N PRO A 838 32.33 -23.59 17.22
CA PRO A 838 33.34 -24.07 16.28
C PRO A 838 32.79 -25.05 15.22
N ALA A 839 31.55 -25.53 15.36
CA ALA A 839 30.90 -26.35 14.33
C ALA A 839 30.40 -25.52 13.13
N LEU A 840 30.34 -24.19 13.27
CA LEU A 840 29.93 -23.26 12.22
C LEU A 840 31.13 -22.75 11.42
N GLU A 841 30.86 -22.24 10.22
CA GLU A 841 31.89 -21.68 9.36
C GLU A 841 32.39 -20.32 9.94
N PRO A 842 33.71 -20.14 10.16
CA PRO A 842 34.26 -18.96 10.83
C PRO A 842 33.83 -17.61 10.26
N TRP A 843 33.69 -17.48 8.93
CA TRP A 843 33.29 -16.21 8.33
C TRP A 843 31.82 -15.86 8.62
N CYS A 844 30.94 -16.85 8.85
CA CYS A 844 29.55 -16.61 9.27
C CYS A 844 29.50 -16.03 10.69
N ILE A 845 30.35 -16.56 11.58
CA ILE A 845 30.52 -16.06 12.96
C ILE A 845 31.07 -14.63 12.93
N GLN A 846 32.12 -14.41 12.14
CA GLN A 846 32.71 -13.08 11.95
C GLN A 846 31.66 -12.07 11.47
N ARG A 847 30.81 -12.45 10.50
CA ARG A 847 29.72 -11.58 10.03
C ARG A 847 28.74 -11.23 11.16
N GLY A 848 28.39 -12.20 12.01
CA GLY A 848 27.57 -11.94 13.19
C GLY A 848 28.16 -10.88 14.13
N HIS A 849 29.46 -10.96 14.40
CA HIS A 849 30.18 -9.94 15.18
C HIS A 849 30.20 -8.57 14.49
N GLU A 850 30.55 -8.55 13.20
CA GLU A 850 30.56 -7.34 12.37
C GLU A 850 29.20 -6.61 12.38
N ASN A 851 28.10 -7.36 12.42
CA ASN A 851 26.75 -6.79 12.44
C ASN A 851 26.27 -6.43 13.86
N LEU A 852 26.52 -7.25 14.89
CA LEU A 852 25.87 -7.12 16.20
C LEU A 852 26.68 -6.42 17.28
N ASP A 853 28.02 -6.40 17.19
CA ASP A 853 28.88 -6.00 18.32
C ASP A 853 28.67 -4.54 18.75
N THR A 854 28.38 -3.63 17.82
CA THR A 854 28.06 -2.23 18.15
C THR A 854 26.82 -2.12 19.03
N LEU A 855 25.76 -2.88 18.73
CA LEU A 855 24.52 -2.87 19.52
C LEU A 855 24.71 -3.51 20.88
N LEU A 856 25.51 -4.58 20.95
CA LEU A 856 25.88 -5.24 22.20
C LEU A 856 26.71 -4.32 23.12
N ALA A 857 27.69 -3.60 22.56
CA ALA A 857 28.48 -2.62 23.29
C ALA A 857 27.61 -1.48 23.85
N MET A 858 26.56 -1.08 23.11
CA MET A 858 25.56 -0.10 23.53
C MET A 858 24.53 -0.66 24.53
N LYS A 859 24.56 -1.96 24.86
CA LYS A 859 23.57 -2.65 25.70
C LYS A 859 22.14 -2.56 25.19
N VAL A 860 21.96 -2.52 23.87
CA VAL A 860 20.64 -2.56 23.22
C VAL A 860 20.04 -3.95 23.42
N PRO A 861 18.78 -4.09 23.86
CA PRO A 861 18.14 -5.40 23.98
C PRO A 861 17.91 -5.98 22.57
N LEU A 862 18.58 -7.10 22.27
CA LEU A 862 18.46 -7.80 20.99
C LEU A 862 17.55 -9.02 21.11
N PRO A 863 16.75 -9.35 20.07
CA PRO A 863 16.07 -10.63 20.01
C PRO A 863 17.08 -11.78 20.13
N ALA A 864 16.77 -12.78 20.94
CA ALA A 864 17.60 -13.96 21.14
C ALA A 864 16.74 -15.21 21.36
N ASN A 865 17.32 -16.38 21.08
CA ASN A 865 16.77 -17.69 21.43
C ASN A 865 17.84 -18.53 22.17
N ALA A 866 17.60 -19.83 22.32
CA ALA A 866 18.53 -20.74 22.98
C ALA A 866 19.92 -20.85 22.31
N THR A 867 20.06 -20.47 21.04
CA THR A 867 21.35 -20.50 20.32
C THR A 867 22.04 -19.14 20.24
N GLY A 868 21.49 -18.10 20.88
CA GLY A 868 22.08 -16.75 20.96
C GLY A 868 21.25 -15.67 20.28
N TYR A 869 21.89 -14.53 19.99
CA TYR A 869 21.24 -13.38 19.35
C TYR A 869 20.82 -13.70 17.92
N ARG A 870 19.63 -13.25 17.53
CA ARG A 870 19.02 -13.54 16.23
C ARG A 870 19.77 -12.84 15.10
N HIS A 871 20.07 -13.59 14.03
CA HIS A 871 20.78 -13.09 12.85
C HIS A 871 20.51 -14.02 11.64
N PRO A 872 20.50 -13.54 10.39
CA PRO A 872 20.23 -14.38 9.20
C PRO A 872 21.14 -15.60 9.01
N PHE A 873 22.35 -15.59 9.57
CA PHE A 873 23.28 -16.74 9.52
C PHE A 873 23.22 -17.64 10.76
N GLN A 874 22.41 -17.29 11.75
CA GLN A 874 22.18 -18.16 12.90
C GLN A 874 21.42 -19.42 12.44
N PRO A 875 21.80 -20.62 12.94
CA PRO A 875 21.06 -21.85 12.70
C PRO A 875 19.56 -21.69 12.99
N GLY A 876 18.71 -22.06 12.02
CA GLY A 876 17.26 -21.99 12.08
C GLY A 876 16.60 -20.62 11.86
N PHE A 877 17.35 -19.52 11.79
CA PHE A 877 16.74 -18.20 11.64
C PHE A 877 15.91 -18.06 10.34
N LEU A 878 16.49 -18.45 9.20
CA LEU A 878 15.84 -18.31 7.90
C LEU A 878 14.74 -19.36 7.68
N TYR A 879 14.81 -20.50 8.37
CA TYR A 879 13.65 -21.38 8.47
C TYR A 879 12.47 -20.63 9.10
N ASP A 880 12.65 -20.04 10.29
CA ASP A 880 11.58 -19.33 10.99
C ASP A 880 11.07 -18.11 10.21
N ALA A 881 11.96 -17.40 9.53
CA ALA A 881 11.65 -16.15 8.84
C ALA A 881 11.04 -16.34 7.45
N ALA A 882 11.53 -17.31 6.66
CA ALA A 882 11.12 -17.51 5.28
C ALA A 882 10.20 -18.72 5.08
N ILE A 883 10.50 -19.84 5.75
CA ILE A 883 9.94 -21.15 5.41
C ILE A 883 8.74 -21.49 6.27
N ALA A 884 8.84 -21.37 7.60
CA ALA A 884 7.76 -21.65 8.52
C ALA A 884 6.45 -20.89 8.19
N PRO A 885 6.48 -19.62 7.76
CA PRO A 885 5.26 -18.93 7.34
C PRO A 885 4.64 -19.49 6.04
N LEU A 886 5.44 -20.13 5.18
CA LEU A 886 5.02 -20.69 3.90
C LEU A 886 4.48 -22.12 3.99
N THR A 887 4.76 -22.86 5.07
CA THR A 887 4.34 -24.27 5.21
C THR A 887 2.82 -24.44 5.30
N ALA A 888 2.11 -23.38 5.71
CA ALA A 888 0.65 -23.32 5.69
C ALA A 888 0.07 -23.05 4.29
N MET A 889 0.89 -22.75 3.29
CA MET A 889 0.46 -22.58 1.90
C MET A 889 0.86 -23.79 1.05
N GLN A 890 -0.05 -24.22 0.19
CA GLN A 890 0.24 -25.27 -0.78
C GLN A 890 1.15 -24.75 -1.90
N VAL A 891 2.19 -25.52 -2.22
CA VAL A 891 3.12 -25.25 -3.32
C VAL A 891 3.31 -26.50 -4.19
N LYS A 892 3.79 -26.29 -5.42
CA LYS A 892 4.11 -27.34 -6.39
C LYS A 892 5.47 -27.98 -6.11
N GLY A 893 6.45 -27.18 -5.68
CA GLY A 893 7.81 -27.63 -5.41
C GLY A 893 8.76 -26.50 -5.06
N ILE A 894 10.03 -26.87 -4.89
CA ILE A 894 11.09 -26.01 -4.37
C ILE A 894 12.28 -26.09 -5.32
N ILE A 895 12.86 -24.92 -5.62
CA ILE A 895 14.17 -24.82 -6.28
C ILE A 895 15.19 -24.19 -5.32
N TRP A 896 16.39 -24.78 -5.28
CA TRP A 896 17.41 -24.48 -4.30
C TRP A 896 18.77 -24.22 -4.94
N TYR A 897 19.42 -23.09 -4.66
CA TYR A 897 20.79 -22.86 -5.10
C TYR A 897 21.67 -22.41 -3.94
N GLN A 898 22.52 -23.32 -3.47
CA GLN A 898 23.41 -23.09 -2.34
C GLN A 898 24.66 -24.00 -2.36
N GLY A 899 25.73 -23.56 -1.69
CA GLY A 899 26.87 -24.43 -1.39
C GLY A 899 28.14 -23.75 -0.86
N GLU A 900 28.38 -22.48 -1.20
CA GLU A 900 29.65 -21.78 -0.98
C GLU A 900 30.02 -21.73 0.50
N SER A 901 29.08 -21.31 1.36
CA SER A 901 29.24 -21.19 2.81
C SER A 901 29.42 -22.53 3.52
N ASN A 902 29.25 -23.64 2.80
CA ASN A 902 29.37 -24.99 3.32
C ASN A 902 30.48 -25.80 2.62
N ALA A 903 31.24 -25.18 1.71
CA ALA A 903 32.25 -25.84 0.88
C ALA A 903 33.68 -25.32 1.10
N LEU A 904 33.94 -24.58 2.18
CA LEU A 904 35.25 -23.94 2.43
C LEU A 904 36.28 -24.86 3.11
N SER A 905 35.85 -25.99 3.66
CA SER A 905 36.72 -27.01 4.26
C SER A 905 36.13 -28.41 4.11
N GLU A 906 36.97 -29.44 4.10
CA GLU A 906 36.52 -30.84 4.01
C GLU A 906 35.52 -31.24 5.12
N PRO A 907 35.72 -30.90 6.41
CA PRO A 907 34.73 -31.18 7.45
C PRO A 907 33.37 -30.52 7.17
N ARG A 908 33.37 -29.30 6.62
CA ARG A 908 32.11 -28.61 6.25
C ARG A 908 31.42 -29.26 5.06
N VAL A 909 32.17 -29.76 4.07
CA VAL A 909 31.62 -30.56 2.98
C VAL A 909 30.96 -31.82 3.56
N GLN A 910 31.67 -32.59 4.40
CA GLN A 910 31.09 -33.80 5.01
C GLN A 910 29.83 -33.50 5.83
N GLN A 911 29.85 -32.42 6.61
CA GLN A 911 28.70 -31.95 7.39
C GLN A 911 27.50 -31.54 6.51
N HIS A 912 27.73 -30.88 5.37
CA HIS A 912 26.66 -30.54 4.41
C HIS A 912 25.93 -31.79 3.87
N GLY A 913 26.65 -32.89 3.68
CA GLY A 913 26.07 -34.18 3.28
C GLY A 913 25.05 -34.75 4.27
N GLN A 914 25.04 -34.26 5.51
CA GLN A 914 24.04 -34.59 6.52
C GLN A 914 22.99 -33.48 6.66
N LEU A 915 23.40 -32.20 6.60
CA LEU A 915 22.50 -31.04 6.70
C LEU A 915 21.49 -30.99 5.57
N PHE A 916 21.91 -31.18 4.32
CA PHE A 916 21.01 -30.98 3.17
C PHE A 916 19.88 -32.04 3.11
N PRO A 917 20.15 -33.36 3.26
CA PRO A 917 19.08 -34.35 3.40
C PRO A 917 18.15 -34.07 4.58
N LEU A 918 18.70 -33.64 5.72
CA LEU A 918 17.91 -33.26 6.89
C LEU A 918 16.97 -32.09 6.59
N MET A 919 17.47 -31.04 5.93
CA MET A 919 16.69 -29.88 5.52
C MET A 919 15.52 -30.29 4.60
N VAL A 920 15.81 -31.07 3.56
CA VAL A 920 14.79 -31.53 2.62
C VAL A 920 13.73 -32.39 3.33
N ALA A 921 14.15 -33.31 4.19
CA ALA A 921 13.25 -34.17 4.96
C ALA A 921 12.39 -33.35 5.94
N ASP A 922 12.99 -32.41 6.68
CA ASP A 922 12.27 -31.54 7.61
C ASP A 922 11.24 -30.68 6.87
N TRP A 923 11.63 -29.99 5.80
CA TRP A 923 10.68 -29.16 5.02
C TRP A 923 9.51 -29.99 4.49
N ARG A 924 9.77 -31.17 3.91
CA ARG A 924 8.72 -32.09 3.45
C ARG A 924 7.77 -32.49 4.58
N ALA A 925 8.29 -32.74 5.77
CA ALA A 925 7.48 -33.05 6.94
C ALA A 925 6.59 -31.87 7.35
N GLN A 926 7.12 -30.65 7.32
CA GLN A 926 6.40 -29.42 7.69
C GLN A 926 5.32 -29.02 6.68
N TRP A 927 5.53 -29.28 5.39
CA TRP A 927 4.49 -29.16 4.35
C TRP A 927 3.52 -30.35 4.30
N HIS A 928 3.75 -31.39 5.10
CA HIS A 928 3.02 -32.66 5.05
C HIS A 928 2.99 -33.28 3.65
N SER A 929 4.12 -33.21 2.93
CA SER A 929 4.25 -33.63 1.54
C SER A 929 5.57 -34.39 1.33
N PRO A 930 5.63 -35.71 1.61
CA PRO A 930 6.87 -36.51 1.49
C PRO A 930 7.42 -36.56 0.06
N GLU A 931 6.56 -36.34 -0.95
CA GLU A 931 6.92 -36.31 -2.36
C GLU A 931 7.11 -34.90 -2.93
N LEU A 932 7.20 -33.87 -2.07
CA LEU A 932 7.37 -32.49 -2.54
C LEU A 932 8.63 -32.39 -3.42
N PRO A 933 8.50 -31.99 -4.70
CA PRO A 933 9.64 -31.83 -5.59
C PRO A 933 10.67 -30.86 -5.01
N PHE A 934 11.92 -31.28 -4.97
CA PHE A 934 13.03 -30.48 -4.45
C PHE A 934 14.20 -30.52 -5.44
N TYR A 935 14.33 -29.48 -6.25
CA TYR A 935 15.36 -29.41 -7.29
C TYR A 935 16.45 -28.43 -6.91
N PHE A 936 17.70 -28.78 -7.17
CA PHE A 936 18.82 -27.96 -6.73
C PHE A 936 19.91 -27.79 -7.78
N CYS A 937 20.75 -26.78 -7.61
CA CYS A 937 21.90 -26.57 -8.48
C CYS A 937 23.15 -27.19 -7.86
N GLN A 938 23.95 -27.84 -8.69
CA GLN A 938 25.34 -28.10 -8.35
C GLN A 938 26.08 -26.77 -8.20
N LEU A 939 27.02 -26.68 -7.25
CA LEU A 939 27.89 -25.52 -7.07
C LEU A 939 28.69 -25.28 -8.36
N SER A 940 28.84 -24.01 -8.76
CA SER A 940 29.56 -23.65 -9.97
C SER A 940 31.09 -23.74 -9.78
N GLY A 941 31.89 -23.09 -10.63
CA GLY A 941 33.36 -23.12 -10.58
C GLY A 941 34.00 -21.75 -10.37
N ILE A 942 35.04 -21.68 -9.55
CA ILE A 942 35.95 -20.53 -9.38
C ILE A 942 37.37 -20.99 -9.02
N SER A 943 38.39 -20.34 -9.58
CA SER A 943 39.80 -20.67 -9.35
C SER A 943 40.25 -20.22 -7.95
N THR A 944 41.26 -20.91 -7.41
CA THR A 944 41.96 -20.53 -6.18
C THR A 944 43.05 -19.48 -6.43
N GLU A 945 43.40 -19.19 -7.70
CA GLU A 945 44.55 -18.35 -8.08
C GLU A 945 44.50 -16.92 -7.52
N LYS A 946 43.31 -16.36 -7.26
CA LYS A 946 43.12 -15.04 -6.65
C LYS A 946 42.84 -15.09 -5.13
N GLY A 947 43.24 -16.18 -4.47
CA GLY A 947 43.09 -16.33 -3.02
C GLY A 947 41.68 -16.71 -2.56
N TYR A 948 40.77 -17.06 -3.48
CA TYR A 948 39.44 -17.55 -3.13
C TYR A 948 39.51 -18.98 -2.57
N LYS A 949 38.72 -19.27 -1.54
CA LYS A 949 38.74 -20.55 -0.80
C LYS A 949 37.87 -21.62 -1.48
N SER A 950 38.21 -22.02 -2.71
CA SER A 950 37.44 -23.02 -3.50
C SER A 950 38.10 -24.40 -3.62
N ALA A 951 39.19 -24.67 -2.89
CA ALA A 951 39.95 -25.92 -3.00
C ALA A 951 39.09 -27.20 -2.80
N TYR A 952 38.04 -27.14 -1.98
CA TYR A 952 37.17 -28.28 -1.67
C TYR A 952 35.90 -28.34 -2.53
N TRP A 953 35.70 -27.42 -3.48
CA TRP A 953 34.52 -27.40 -4.33
C TRP A 953 34.36 -28.64 -5.22
N PRO A 954 35.42 -29.29 -5.74
CA PRO A 954 35.26 -30.56 -6.46
C PRO A 954 34.64 -31.66 -5.59
N LEU A 955 35.11 -31.78 -4.34
CA LEU A 955 34.57 -32.72 -3.37
C LEU A 955 33.11 -32.42 -3.05
N PHE A 956 32.77 -31.13 -2.87
CA PHE A 956 31.41 -30.68 -2.63
C PHE A 956 30.46 -30.99 -3.81
N ARG A 957 30.88 -30.72 -5.05
CA ARG A 957 30.11 -31.05 -6.25
C ARG A 957 29.85 -32.55 -6.39
N ALA A 958 30.87 -33.37 -6.14
CA ALA A 958 30.72 -34.82 -6.15
C ALA A 958 29.79 -35.33 -5.05
N GLN A 959 29.78 -34.68 -3.89
CA GLN A 959 28.79 -34.94 -2.85
C GLN A 959 27.38 -34.55 -3.31
N GLN A 960 27.19 -33.38 -3.93
CA GLN A 960 25.89 -32.95 -4.48
C GLN A 960 25.34 -33.94 -5.53
N LEU A 961 26.22 -34.50 -6.37
CA LEU A 961 25.83 -35.57 -7.31
C LEU A 961 25.28 -36.79 -6.56
N ARG A 962 25.98 -37.29 -5.55
CA ARG A 962 25.50 -38.41 -4.72
C ARG A 962 24.17 -38.10 -4.00
N LEU A 963 24.00 -36.84 -3.58
CA LEU A 963 22.74 -36.37 -2.97
C LEU A 963 21.59 -36.35 -3.98
N SER A 964 21.87 -36.04 -5.25
CA SER A 964 20.85 -36.03 -6.31
C SER A 964 20.26 -37.41 -6.59
N ASP A 965 21.02 -38.48 -6.36
CA ASP A 965 20.57 -39.86 -6.50
C ASP A 965 19.92 -40.41 -5.22
N SER A 966 20.37 -39.96 -4.05
CA SER A 966 19.92 -40.50 -2.75
C SER A 966 18.70 -39.81 -2.15
N ILE A 967 18.38 -38.58 -2.56
CA ILE A 967 17.19 -37.86 -2.08
C ILE A 967 16.02 -38.14 -3.05
N PRO A 968 14.94 -38.83 -2.62
CA PRO A 968 13.77 -39.09 -3.47
C PRO A 968 13.10 -37.80 -3.95
N PHE A 969 12.40 -37.85 -5.09
CA PHE A 969 11.68 -36.70 -5.68
C PHE A 969 12.54 -35.42 -5.81
N SER A 970 13.85 -35.62 -6.02
CA SER A 970 14.81 -34.56 -6.26
C SER A 970 15.47 -34.70 -7.63
N GLY A 971 16.32 -33.72 -7.95
CA GLY A 971 17.10 -33.67 -9.17
C GLY A 971 18.03 -32.46 -9.14
N MET A 972 19.12 -32.54 -9.90
CA MET A 972 20.20 -31.56 -9.85
C MET A 972 20.48 -30.97 -11.24
N ALA A 973 20.56 -29.65 -11.33
CA ALA A 973 21.10 -28.96 -12.49
C ALA A 973 22.62 -28.79 -12.34
N VAL A 974 23.40 -29.28 -13.31
CA VAL A 974 24.84 -29.06 -13.37
C VAL A 974 25.13 -27.64 -13.86
N THR A 975 26.06 -26.94 -13.19
CA THR A 975 26.39 -25.52 -13.46
C THR A 975 27.89 -25.23 -13.54
N SER A 976 28.74 -26.27 -13.50
CA SER A 976 30.19 -26.09 -13.46
C SER A 976 30.77 -25.53 -14.76
N ASP A 977 30.12 -25.80 -15.88
CA ASP A 977 30.48 -25.33 -17.23
C ASP A 977 30.19 -23.84 -17.46
N VAL A 978 29.20 -23.29 -16.75
CA VAL A 978 28.89 -21.85 -16.75
C VAL A 978 29.59 -21.09 -15.63
N GLY A 979 30.60 -21.69 -14.98
CA GLY A 979 31.39 -21.04 -13.93
C GLY A 979 32.32 -19.95 -14.45
N HIS A 980 32.90 -19.17 -13.55
CA HIS A 980 33.83 -18.09 -13.90
C HIS A 980 35.13 -18.22 -13.11
N PRO A 981 36.32 -18.07 -13.73
CA PRO A 981 37.59 -18.36 -13.05
C PRO A 981 37.87 -17.43 -11.87
N THR A 982 37.28 -16.23 -11.84
CA THR A 982 37.56 -15.22 -10.81
C THR A 982 36.34 -14.62 -10.14
N ASP A 983 35.14 -15.13 -10.45
CA ASP A 983 33.89 -14.63 -9.89
C ASP A 983 33.05 -15.82 -9.40
N VAL A 984 32.54 -15.71 -8.17
CA VAL A 984 31.69 -16.73 -7.56
C VAL A 984 30.24 -16.63 -8.09
N HIS A 985 29.89 -15.51 -8.72
CA HIS A 985 28.58 -15.23 -9.28
C HIS A 985 28.63 -15.24 -10.81
N PRO A 986 28.66 -16.41 -11.46
CA PRO A 986 28.62 -16.47 -12.91
C PRO A 986 27.34 -15.82 -13.44
N THR A 987 27.46 -15.01 -14.50
CA THR A 987 26.37 -14.14 -14.96
C THR A 987 25.36 -14.84 -15.87
N ASP A 988 25.66 -16.02 -16.43
CA ASP A 988 24.69 -16.83 -17.19
C ASP A 988 23.75 -17.59 -16.24
N LYS A 989 22.73 -16.88 -15.74
CA LYS A 989 21.66 -17.50 -14.94
C LYS A 989 20.53 -18.07 -15.79
N GLN A 990 20.46 -17.70 -17.07
CA GLN A 990 19.48 -18.24 -18.01
C GLN A 990 19.67 -19.74 -18.20
N THR A 991 20.89 -20.18 -18.46
CA THR A 991 21.21 -21.60 -18.62
C THR A 991 20.87 -22.39 -17.35
N VAL A 992 21.21 -21.86 -16.18
CA VAL A 992 20.93 -22.51 -14.89
C VAL A 992 19.42 -22.65 -14.64
N GLY A 993 18.64 -21.58 -14.82
CA GLY A 993 17.19 -21.60 -14.62
C GLY A 993 16.48 -22.56 -15.58
N ARG A 994 16.90 -22.58 -16.85
CA ARG A 994 16.35 -23.52 -17.86
C ARG A 994 16.69 -24.97 -17.55
N ARG A 995 17.90 -25.27 -17.08
CA ARG A 995 18.26 -26.64 -16.65
C ARG A 995 17.39 -27.10 -15.49
N LEU A 996 17.16 -26.28 -14.47
CA LEU A 996 16.21 -26.59 -13.40
C LEU A 996 14.78 -26.82 -13.92
N ALA A 997 14.33 -26.03 -14.89
CA ALA A 997 13.01 -26.21 -15.48
C ALA A 997 12.92 -27.53 -16.25
N ARG A 998 13.99 -27.96 -16.95
CA ARG A 998 14.06 -29.29 -17.57
C ARG A 998 13.96 -30.42 -16.54
N VAL A 999 14.62 -30.28 -15.39
CA VAL A 999 14.46 -31.23 -14.27
C VAL A 999 13.00 -31.31 -13.86
N ALA A 1000 12.33 -30.18 -13.64
CA ALA A 1000 10.93 -30.14 -13.26
C ALA A 1000 10.00 -30.73 -14.33
N LEU A 1001 10.17 -30.38 -15.60
CA LEU A 1001 9.40 -30.92 -16.73
C LEU A 1001 9.51 -32.44 -16.80
N ALA A 1002 10.71 -32.99 -16.67
CA ALA A 1002 10.90 -34.44 -16.70
C ALA A 1002 10.37 -35.15 -15.44
N ARG A 1003 10.68 -34.62 -14.25
CA ARG A 1003 10.48 -35.33 -12.98
C ARG A 1003 9.16 -35.03 -12.29
N THR A 1004 8.59 -33.84 -12.48
CA THR A 1004 7.29 -33.45 -11.91
C THR A 1004 6.15 -33.58 -12.93
N TYR A 1005 6.41 -33.24 -14.20
CA TYR A 1005 5.37 -33.17 -15.23
C TYR A 1005 5.40 -34.35 -16.22
N GLY A 1006 6.38 -35.25 -16.11
CA GLY A 1006 6.44 -36.48 -16.90
C GLY A 1006 6.81 -36.28 -18.38
N TYR A 1007 7.45 -35.16 -18.73
CA TYR A 1007 7.94 -34.95 -20.10
C TYR A 1007 9.12 -35.89 -20.39
N GLY A 1008 9.06 -36.61 -21.51
CA GLY A 1008 10.14 -37.50 -21.97
C GLY A 1008 11.34 -36.76 -22.56
N ILE A 1009 11.98 -35.90 -21.77
CA ILE A 1009 13.16 -35.11 -22.16
C ILE A 1009 14.37 -35.43 -21.28
N LEU A 1010 15.59 -35.27 -21.81
CA LEU A 1010 16.80 -35.36 -21.00
C LEU A 1010 16.90 -34.17 -20.04
N TYR A 1011 17.28 -34.43 -18.80
CA TYR A 1011 17.38 -33.38 -17.77
C TYR A 1011 18.68 -33.45 -16.96
N LYS A 1012 19.46 -34.52 -17.12
CA LYS A 1012 20.77 -34.72 -16.50
C LYS A 1012 21.80 -34.94 -17.61
N GLY A 1013 23.04 -34.53 -17.36
CA GLY A 1013 24.15 -34.85 -18.25
C GLY A 1013 24.69 -36.28 -18.02
N PRO A 1014 25.71 -36.69 -18.80
CA PRO A 1014 26.24 -38.04 -18.78
C PRO A 1014 26.78 -38.46 -17.41
N VAL A 1015 26.36 -39.63 -16.93
CA VAL A 1015 26.94 -40.32 -15.77
C VAL A 1015 27.19 -41.78 -16.16
N PRO A 1016 28.40 -42.32 -15.94
CA PRO A 1016 28.70 -43.69 -16.34
C PRO A 1016 27.86 -44.69 -15.53
N GLU A 1017 27.17 -45.61 -16.22
CA GLU A 1017 26.47 -46.74 -15.61
C GLU A 1017 27.44 -47.81 -15.11
N LYS A 1018 28.59 -47.94 -15.79
CA LYS A 1018 29.64 -48.90 -15.44
C LYS A 1018 31.03 -48.34 -15.75
N ALA A 1019 31.97 -48.59 -14.85
CA ALA A 1019 33.37 -48.22 -15.02
C ALA A 1019 34.25 -49.45 -14.73
N ILE A 1020 34.91 -50.01 -15.76
CA ILE A 1020 35.71 -51.23 -15.64
C ILE A 1020 37.18 -50.94 -15.99
N LEU A 1021 38.11 -51.42 -15.19
CA LEU A 1021 39.53 -51.47 -15.53
C LEU A 1021 39.85 -52.80 -16.21
N GLN A 1022 40.27 -52.77 -17.48
CA GLN A 1022 40.81 -53.95 -18.16
C GLN A 1022 42.26 -53.66 -18.58
N GLY A 1023 43.21 -54.36 -17.94
CA GLY A 1023 44.63 -54.10 -18.12
C GLY A 1023 45.02 -52.71 -17.64
N ASP A 1024 45.44 -51.86 -18.58
CA ASP A 1024 45.84 -50.46 -18.41
C ASP A 1024 44.82 -49.48 -19.01
N THR A 1025 43.59 -49.93 -19.26
CA THR A 1025 42.54 -49.09 -19.85
C THR A 1025 41.26 -49.12 -19.02
N ALA A 1026 40.75 -47.95 -18.65
CA ALA A 1026 39.44 -47.77 -18.04
C ALA A 1026 38.37 -47.60 -19.13
N TYR A 1027 37.30 -48.38 -19.03
CA TYR A 1027 36.14 -48.35 -19.91
C TYR A 1027 34.93 -47.82 -19.15
N LEU A 1028 34.47 -46.62 -19.51
CA LEU A 1028 33.30 -45.98 -18.90
C LEU A 1028 32.12 -46.12 -19.86
N SER A 1029 31.12 -46.92 -19.49
CA SER A 1029 29.91 -47.16 -20.28
C SER A 1029 28.77 -46.27 -19.80
N PHE A 1030 28.13 -45.55 -20.72
CA PHE A 1030 26.98 -44.69 -20.47
C PHE A 1030 25.70 -45.34 -20.99
N ASN A 1031 24.55 -44.77 -20.65
CA ASN A 1031 23.26 -45.31 -21.07
C ASN A 1031 23.19 -45.47 -22.60
N LYS A 1032 22.70 -46.61 -23.10
CA LYS A 1032 22.64 -46.89 -24.54
C LYS A 1032 21.67 -45.97 -25.31
N GLY A 1033 20.71 -45.36 -24.63
CA GLY A 1033 19.79 -44.40 -25.20
C GLY A 1033 20.29 -42.94 -25.16
N GLU A 1034 21.48 -42.69 -24.64
CA GLU A 1034 22.12 -41.36 -24.55
C GLU A 1034 23.33 -41.31 -25.49
N GLN A 1035 23.50 -40.24 -26.24
CA GLN A 1035 24.67 -40.00 -27.08
C GLN A 1035 25.61 -39.04 -26.36
N ILE A 1036 26.84 -39.48 -26.10
CA ILE A 1036 27.86 -38.65 -25.47
C ILE A 1036 28.77 -37.99 -26.50
N THR A 1037 29.13 -36.73 -26.27
CA THR A 1037 30.02 -35.95 -27.15
C THR A 1037 30.78 -34.89 -26.34
N THR A 1038 31.56 -34.04 -27.03
CA THR A 1038 32.22 -32.89 -26.42
C THR A 1038 31.54 -31.57 -26.78
N ALA A 1039 31.36 -30.70 -25.79
CA ALA A 1039 30.60 -29.43 -25.90
C ALA A 1039 31.17 -28.46 -26.93
N ASP A 1040 32.47 -28.53 -27.17
CA ASP A 1040 33.22 -27.63 -28.06
C ASP A 1040 33.79 -28.34 -29.29
N HIS A 1041 33.38 -29.60 -29.51
CA HIS A 1041 33.90 -30.46 -30.57
C HIS A 1041 35.44 -30.64 -30.55
N GLN A 1042 36.09 -30.33 -29.42
CA GLN A 1042 37.51 -30.57 -29.20
C GLN A 1042 37.73 -31.96 -28.57
N PRO A 1043 38.99 -32.45 -28.51
CA PRO A 1043 39.30 -33.69 -27.81
C PRO A 1043 38.76 -33.70 -26.38
N LEU A 1044 38.35 -34.88 -25.94
CA LEU A 1044 37.81 -35.12 -24.59
C LEU A 1044 38.83 -34.71 -23.53
N ARG A 1045 38.40 -33.87 -22.58
CA ARG A 1045 39.22 -33.42 -21.45
C ARG A 1045 38.42 -33.40 -20.15
N GLY A 1046 39.17 -33.28 -19.04
CA GLY A 1046 38.62 -33.18 -17.68
C GLY A 1046 38.84 -34.41 -16.81
N PHE A 1047 39.38 -35.51 -17.36
CA PHE A 1047 39.75 -36.68 -16.57
C PHE A 1047 41.12 -36.52 -15.91
N THR A 1048 41.23 -36.87 -14.63
CA THR A 1048 42.47 -36.83 -13.88
C THR A 1048 42.65 -38.04 -12.95
N LEU A 1049 43.90 -38.32 -12.60
CA LEU A 1049 44.25 -39.20 -11.48
C LEU A 1049 44.20 -38.43 -10.15
N LYS A 1050 44.27 -39.14 -9.03
CA LYS A 1050 44.29 -38.55 -7.67
C LYS A 1050 45.38 -37.50 -7.47
N ASN A 1051 46.53 -37.65 -8.14
CA ASN A 1051 47.64 -36.70 -8.07
C ASN A 1051 47.48 -35.50 -9.02
N GLY A 1052 46.36 -35.37 -9.72
CA GLY A 1052 46.07 -34.28 -10.66
C GLY A 1052 46.57 -34.51 -12.09
N ASN A 1053 47.27 -35.61 -12.38
CA ASN A 1053 47.72 -35.93 -13.74
C ASN A 1053 46.53 -36.07 -14.68
N LYS A 1054 46.53 -35.31 -15.78
CA LYS A 1054 45.48 -35.35 -16.82
C LYS A 1054 45.53 -36.68 -17.58
N LEU A 1055 44.35 -37.20 -17.89
CA LEU A 1055 44.15 -38.41 -18.69
C LEU A 1055 43.49 -38.03 -20.02
N THR A 1056 43.99 -38.59 -21.12
CA THR A 1056 43.45 -38.36 -22.46
C THR A 1056 42.75 -39.62 -22.94
N GLY A 1057 41.46 -39.52 -23.25
CA GLY A 1057 40.65 -40.66 -23.70
C GLY A 1057 39.94 -40.40 -25.02
N MET A 1058 39.25 -41.40 -25.52
CA MET A 1058 38.46 -41.32 -26.75
C MET A 1058 37.03 -41.79 -26.49
N ILE A 1059 36.07 -41.09 -27.09
CA ILE A 1059 34.66 -41.48 -27.14
C ILE A 1059 34.48 -42.48 -28.29
N SER A 1060 33.86 -43.62 -28.03
CA SER A 1060 33.53 -44.64 -29.01
C SER A 1060 32.10 -45.14 -28.76
N GLY A 1061 31.15 -44.60 -29.52
CA GLY A 1061 29.73 -44.78 -29.24
C GLY A 1061 29.36 -44.20 -27.87
N ASN A 1062 28.76 -45.00 -27.01
CA ASN A 1062 28.41 -44.65 -25.63
C ASN A 1062 29.48 -45.09 -24.60
N VAL A 1063 30.72 -45.34 -25.04
CA VAL A 1063 31.82 -45.78 -24.17
C VAL A 1063 33.00 -44.82 -24.28
N ILE A 1064 33.54 -44.39 -23.15
CA ILE A 1064 34.83 -43.70 -23.08
C ILE A 1064 35.92 -44.72 -22.78
N LYS A 1065 36.95 -44.74 -23.62
CA LYS A 1065 38.18 -45.53 -23.41
C LYS A 1065 39.28 -44.59 -22.91
N LEU A 1066 39.81 -44.87 -21.73
CA LEU A 1066 40.76 -44.00 -21.05
C LEU A 1066 41.99 -44.82 -20.61
N PRO A 1067 43.15 -44.67 -21.27
CA PRO A 1067 44.40 -45.24 -20.79
C PRO A 1067 44.74 -44.73 -19.39
N VAL A 1068 45.09 -45.63 -18.47
CA VAL A 1068 45.40 -45.34 -17.07
C VAL A 1068 46.56 -46.21 -16.58
N PRO A 1069 47.39 -45.76 -15.63
CA PRO A 1069 48.41 -46.60 -15.03
C PRO A 1069 47.83 -47.90 -14.44
N ALA A 1070 48.56 -49.01 -14.56
CA ALA A 1070 48.16 -50.29 -13.99
C ALA A 1070 47.88 -50.15 -12.48
N GLY A 1071 46.78 -50.75 -12.02
CA GLY A 1071 46.35 -50.69 -10.62
C GLY A 1071 45.58 -49.42 -10.23
N THR A 1072 45.27 -48.52 -11.17
CA THR A 1072 44.37 -47.37 -10.92
C THR A 1072 43.01 -47.86 -10.45
N SER A 1073 42.60 -47.48 -9.23
CA SER A 1073 41.29 -47.84 -8.66
C SER A 1073 40.25 -46.73 -8.76
N VAL A 1074 40.69 -45.48 -8.91
CA VAL A 1074 39.82 -44.30 -8.94
C VAL A 1074 40.36 -43.31 -9.97
N ILE A 1075 39.45 -42.75 -10.77
CA ILE A 1075 39.69 -41.60 -11.63
C ILE A 1075 38.68 -40.51 -11.30
N TYR A 1076 38.98 -39.28 -11.70
CA TYR A 1076 38.14 -38.13 -11.43
C TYR A 1076 37.77 -37.43 -12.72
N TYR A 1077 36.57 -36.85 -12.78
CA TYR A 1077 36.12 -36.02 -13.90
C TYR A 1077 35.73 -34.63 -13.40
N GLY A 1078 36.23 -33.58 -14.07
CA GLY A 1078 35.96 -32.19 -13.73
C GLY A 1078 36.44 -31.79 -12.32
N TRP A 1079 37.48 -32.45 -11.81
CA TRP A 1079 37.92 -32.38 -10.41
C TRP A 1079 38.90 -31.24 -10.14
N SER A 1080 38.44 -30.02 -10.42
CA SER A 1080 39.21 -28.80 -10.21
C SER A 1080 38.27 -27.67 -9.78
N PRO A 1081 38.66 -26.76 -8.85
CA PRO A 1081 37.82 -25.66 -8.38
C PRO A 1081 37.15 -24.86 -9.50
N PHE A 1082 37.89 -24.56 -10.56
CA PHE A 1082 37.37 -24.15 -11.87
C PHE A 1082 37.76 -25.20 -12.91
N THR A 1083 36.84 -25.59 -13.79
CA THR A 1083 37.07 -26.69 -14.74
C THR A 1083 36.56 -26.34 -16.13
N ASP A 1084 37.34 -26.73 -17.14
CA ASP A 1084 37.04 -26.62 -18.57
C ASP A 1084 36.60 -27.98 -19.16
N ALA A 1085 36.22 -28.94 -18.32
CA ALA A 1085 35.81 -30.27 -18.74
C ALA A 1085 34.60 -30.20 -19.68
N ASN A 1086 34.62 -30.97 -20.78
CA ASN A 1086 33.76 -30.73 -21.94
C ASN A 1086 32.81 -31.87 -22.32
N LEU A 1087 32.54 -32.84 -21.44
CA LEU A 1087 31.68 -34.00 -21.74
C LEU A 1087 30.21 -33.59 -21.59
N VAL A 1088 29.43 -33.76 -22.65
CA VAL A 1088 28.00 -33.47 -22.70
C VAL A 1088 27.24 -34.62 -23.35
N ASN A 1089 25.92 -34.61 -23.25
CA ASN A 1089 25.04 -35.44 -24.06
C ASN A 1089 24.50 -34.69 -25.29
N GLU A 1090 23.59 -35.32 -26.05
CA GLU A 1090 22.98 -34.77 -27.27
C GLU A 1090 22.16 -33.49 -27.06
N ASP A 1091 21.73 -33.22 -25.82
CA ASP A 1091 21.00 -32.02 -25.43
C ASP A 1091 21.93 -30.94 -24.80
N GLU A 1092 23.25 -31.10 -25.01
CA GLU A 1092 24.31 -30.22 -24.49
C GLU A 1092 24.31 -30.11 -22.95
N LEU A 1093 23.78 -31.12 -22.25
CA LEU A 1093 23.80 -31.15 -20.79
C LEU A 1093 25.16 -31.68 -20.29
N PRO A 1094 25.89 -30.93 -19.46
CA PRO A 1094 27.24 -31.27 -19.03
C PRO A 1094 27.24 -32.40 -17.99
N ALA A 1095 28.25 -33.27 -18.09
CA ALA A 1095 28.55 -34.24 -17.06
C ALA A 1095 28.96 -33.54 -15.75
N SER A 1096 28.45 -34.05 -14.63
CA SER A 1096 28.78 -33.54 -13.30
C SER A 1096 30.24 -33.81 -12.92
N THR A 1097 30.83 -32.96 -12.07
CA THR A 1097 32.06 -33.35 -11.35
C THR A 1097 31.81 -34.63 -10.55
N MET A 1098 32.70 -35.61 -10.70
CA MET A 1098 32.52 -36.93 -10.10
C MET A 1098 33.84 -37.65 -9.80
N GLU A 1099 33.79 -38.48 -8.77
CA GLU A 1099 34.79 -39.50 -8.45
C GLU A 1099 34.27 -40.84 -8.99
N ILE A 1100 35.07 -41.53 -9.78
CA ILE A 1100 34.67 -42.76 -10.48
C ILE A 1100 35.56 -43.90 -9.98
N VAL A 1101 34.95 -44.84 -9.27
CA VAL A 1101 35.62 -46.07 -8.82
C VAL A 1101 35.62 -47.10 -9.94
N LEU A 1102 36.79 -47.59 -10.32
CA LEU A 1102 36.96 -48.59 -11.36
C LEU A 1102 36.78 -50.00 -10.79
N GLN A 1103 35.82 -50.74 -11.33
CA GLN A 1103 35.62 -52.16 -11.03
C GLN A 1103 36.63 -53.00 -11.81
N LYS A 1104 37.17 -54.05 -11.20
CA LYS A 1104 38.06 -55.00 -11.90
C LYS A 1104 37.28 -55.99 -12.74
#